data_AF-A0A9W6TLQ6-F1
#
_entry.id   AF-A0A9W6TLQ6-F1
#
_cell.length_a   1.000
_cell.length_b   1.000
_cell.length_c   1.000
_cell.angle_alpha   90.00
_cell.angle_beta   90.00
_cell.angle_gamma   90.00
#
_symmetry.space_group_name_H-M   'P 1'
#
loop_
_entity.id
_entity.type
_entity.pdbx_description
1 polymer ?
#
loop_
_entity_poly.entity_id
_entity_poly.type
_entity_poly.pdbx_seq_one_letter_code
_entity_poly.pdbx_strand_id
1 'polypeptide(L)'
;MLRQMIQAELFERFLGRRFSGAKRFSIEGGESLIPGLCELLENASDHGVEVVQMGMAHRGRLNVLANVLQRPLRSIISQFQPYLPDEPDYPNNSDDVRYHLGTSSTLEMRNGKRLEVNLAANPSHLEAVNSVVLGQARACQTQLGDNGSRVMPILIHGDASMFQGSVREALGFSSLEDFRTGGTIHVIINNQIGFTTLPKNADSAVYCTSPIFHVNADDPEAVAKVMKIAVEFRQTYQCDVTIDLVCYRRHGHNEQDSPEITAPVMYHFINKHPTVIKLYSQKLVGEGALTPKGYAKMCTTFEDHLLSEYHHSREIHSGWDNPGDTSWKTEWYAESKSSKPSPSDDLLKACQLSDKQIYDRSTGVDKNFLEQVGAQLFRIPQGFSAHRKVEAIMNNRLRAVETGARVDWATAEMLALGCLLVEGVDVRLSGQDCERGTFNQRHAVLYDQFEALSGRNSSYTPLHNIDVEGIRSTLQMTGLEKAPRGRFDVVNSPLSEEGVLGFEYGYSLQTPMGLTIWEAQFGDFANGAQTMIDTFITSGEQKWQRQSGIVLNLPHGFEGQGPEHSSARIERFLQLVNEDSDDFTAHEDVNAANTRTNVQVVIPSTPAQYFHALRRQISSSYRKPLIMFTPKSLLHHRPCNSDLADFTLGTSFQRVLPPHPDDQVTMVNDDEVSTSTILPSFLVSYGFVAVSRFAS
;
A
#
# COMPACT_ATOMS: atom_id res chain seq x y z
N MET A 1 -4.27 -24.43 22.88
CA MET A 1 -2.94 -24.13 23.46
C MET A 1 -1.90 -25.25 23.27
N LEU A 2 -1.83 -26.30 24.11
CA LEU A 2 -0.75 -27.32 24.01
C LEU A 2 -0.62 -27.94 22.60
N ARG A 3 -1.74 -28.29 21.97
CA ARG A 3 -1.77 -28.82 20.58
C ARG A 3 -1.11 -27.87 19.59
N GLN A 4 -1.46 -26.58 19.63
CA GLN A 4 -0.91 -25.55 18.74
C GLN A 4 0.59 -25.40 18.93
N MET A 5 1.07 -25.46 20.18
CA MET A 5 2.51 -25.41 20.41
C MET A 5 3.20 -26.67 19.89
N ILE A 6 2.64 -27.87 20.12
CA ILE A 6 3.16 -29.13 19.54
C ILE A 6 3.29 -29.01 18.01
N GLN A 7 2.25 -28.45 17.36
CA GLN A 7 2.29 -28.20 15.93
C GLN A 7 3.42 -27.25 15.55
N ALA A 8 3.61 -26.16 16.31
CA ALA A 8 4.64 -25.16 16.06
C ALA A 8 6.07 -25.73 16.14
N GLU A 9 6.46 -26.37 17.25
CA GLU A 9 7.83 -26.88 17.45
C GLU A 9 8.13 -28.09 16.54
N LEU A 10 7.16 -29.00 16.36
CA LEU A 10 7.36 -30.16 15.49
C LEU A 10 7.47 -29.77 14.02
N PHE A 11 6.74 -28.75 13.58
CA PHE A 11 6.86 -28.21 12.22
C PHE A 11 8.27 -27.64 11.98
N GLU A 12 8.80 -26.82 12.89
CA GLU A 12 10.16 -26.28 12.81
C GLU A 12 11.22 -27.38 12.78
N ARG A 13 11.09 -28.37 13.66
CA ARG A 13 12.00 -29.52 13.71
C ARG A 13 11.90 -30.40 12.48
N PHE A 14 10.72 -30.51 11.88
CA PHE A 14 10.53 -31.26 10.65
C PHE A 14 11.26 -30.56 9.49
N LEU A 15 11.04 -29.26 9.32
CA LEU A 15 11.74 -28.47 8.31
C LEU A 15 13.25 -28.51 8.52
N GLY A 16 13.74 -28.34 9.75
CA GLY A 16 15.17 -28.39 10.03
C GLY A 16 15.82 -29.76 9.77
N ARG A 17 15.08 -30.86 9.99
CA ARG A 17 15.55 -32.22 9.68
C ARG A 17 15.56 -32.51 8.18
N ARG A 18 14.54 -32.06 7.44
CA ARG A 18 14.37 -32.36 6.01
C ARG A 18 15.14 -31.41 5.09
N PHE A 19 15.30 -30.16 5.51
CA PHE A 19 15.86 -29.06 4.72
C PHE A 19 16.95 -28.32 5.53
N SER A 20 17.97 -29.06 5.98
CA SER A 20 19.05 -28.54 6.84
C SER A 20 19.84 -27.37 6.25
N GLY A 21 19.84 -27.22 4.92
CA GLY A 21 20.45 -26.10 4.22
C GLY A 21 19.58 -24.83 4.11
N ALA A 22 18.29 -24.91 4.44
CA ALA A 22 17.35 -23.83 4.21
C ALA A 22 17.19 -22.93 5.44
N LYS A 23 17.31 -21.63 5.23
CA LYS A 23 16.98 -20.60 6.23
C LYS A 23 15.48 -20.55 6.42
N ARG A 24 15.02 -20.65 7.67
CA ARG A 24 13.60 -20.63 8.02
C ARG A 24 13.22 -19.58 9.06
N PHE A 25 14.20 -19.03 9.77
CA PHE A 25 14.01 -18.03 10.83
C PHE A 25 13.08 -18.53 11.93
N SER A 26 13.47 -19.68 12.49
CA SER A 26 12.73 -20.52 13.41
C SER A 26 12.12 -19.75 14.57
N ILE A 27 10.87 -20.06 14.91
CA ILE A 27 10.20 -19.52 16.10
C ILE A 27 10.69 -20.17 17.42
N GLU A 28 11.56 -21.20 17.37
CA GLU A 28 11.97 -21.95 18.56
C GLU A 28 12.52 -21.03 19.67
N GLY A 29 11.87 -21.11 20.84
CA GLY A 29 12.05 -20.22 21.99
C GLY A 29 11.00 -19.12 22.14
N GLY A 30 10.06 -18.99 21.20
CA GLY A 30 8.91 -18.07 21.23
C GLY A 30 7.61 -18.72 20.76
N GLU A 31 7.47 -20.04 20.89
CA GLU A 31 6.36 -20.84 20.34
C GLU A 31 4.98 -20.45 20.91
N SER A 32 4.94 -19.83 22.10
CA SER A 32 3.71 -19.34 22.73
C SER A 32 3.05 -18.19 21.96
N LEU A 33 3.76 -17.54 21.02
CA LEU A 33 3.17 -16.61 20.07
C LEU A 33 1.98 -17.23 19.33
N ILE A 34 2.08 -18.50 18.92
CA ILE A 34 1.07 -19.18 18.10
C ILE A 34 -0.28 -19.30 18.82
N PRO A 35 -0.39 -19.95 20.00
CA PRO A 35 -1.64 -19.95 20.73
C PRO A 35 -2.07 -18.54 21.19
N GLY A 36 -1.12 -17.62 21.41
CA GLY A 36 -1.42 -16.22 21.73
C GLY A 36 -2.16 -15.50 20.59
N LEU A 37 -1.65 -15.59 19.36
CA LEU A 37 -2.28 -15.02 18.17
C LEU A 37 -3.63 -15.67 17.88
N CYS A 38 -3.77 -17.00 18.06
CA CYS A 38 -5.08 -17.63 17.93
C CYS A 38 -6.09 -17.07 18.93
N GLU A 39 -5.73 -16.90 20.21
CA GLU A 39 -6.64 -16.30 21.20
C GLU A 39 -6.93 -14.83 20.89
N LEU A 40 -5.94 -14.08 20.38
CA LEU A 40 -6.14 -12.71 19.91
C LEU A 40 -7.23 -12.65 18.84
N LEU A 41 -7.13 -13.48 17.79
CA LEU A 41 -8.09 -13.49 16.68
C LEU A 41 -9.48 -13.93 17.11
N GLU A 42 -9.58 -14.97 17.96
CA GLU A 42 -10.85 -15.42 18.54
C GLU A 42 -11.51 -14.29 19.33
N ASN A 43 -10.74 -13.60 20.17
CA ASN A 43 -11.26 -12.49 20.96
C ASN A 43 -11.63 -11.27 20.11
N ALA A 44 -10.89 -11.02 19.04
CA ALA A 44 -11.20 -9.95 18.09
C ALA A 44 -12.57 -10.20 17.44
N SER A 45 -12.83 -11.43 16.99
CA SER A 45 -14.13 -11.81 16.45
C SER A 45 -15.26 -11.69 17.47
N ASP A 46 -15.01 -12.09 18.72
CA ASP A 46 -15.97 -11.95 19.82
C ASP A 46 -16.36 -10.47 20.03
N HIS A 47 -15.43 -9.55 19.80
CA HIS A 47 -15.63 -8.10 19.92
C HIS A 47 -16.01 -7.40 18.60
N GLY A 48 -16.41 -8.15 17.58
CA GLY A 48 -17.00 -7.59 16.36
C GLY A 48 -16.00 -7.22 15.26
N VAL A 49 -14.73 -7.60 15.39
CA VAL A 49 -13.77 -7.51 14.28
C VAL A 49 -14.16 -8.53 13.21
N GLU A 50 -14.18 -8.07 11.96
CA GLU A 50 -14.51 -8.85 10.76
C GLU A 50 -13.29 -9.04 9.86
N VAL A 51 -12.37 -8.07 9.84
CA VAL A 51 -11.16 -8.08 8.99
C VAL A 51 -9.93 -7.72 9.82
N VAL A 52 -8.86 -8.48 9.66
CA VAL A 52 -7.54 -8.21 10.22
C VAL A 52 -6.55 -7.96 9.09
N GLN A 53 -5.87 -6.82 9.13
CA GLN A 53 -4.73 -6.54 8.25
C GLN A 53 -3.44 -6.73 9.06
N MET A 54 -2.59 -7.66 8.64
CA MET A 54 -1.44 -8.13 9.41
C MET A 54 -0.13 -7.82 8.67
N GLY A 55 0.85 -7.28 9.38
CA GLY A 55 2.24 -7.18 8.95
C GLY A 55 3.14 -7.99 9.88
N MET A 56 4.14 -8.69 9.35
CA MET A 56 5.13 -9.36 10.19
C MET A 56 6.51 -9.50 9.56
N ALA A 57 7.53 -9.42 10.39
CA ALA A 57 8.90 -9.79 10.03
C ALA A 57 9.05 -11.31 9.78
N HIS A 58 10.26 -11.76 9.44
CA HIS A 58 10.54 -13.16 9.10
C HIS A 58 10.37 -14.14 10.27
N ARG A 59 10.56 -13.70 11.52
CA ARG A 59 10.68 -14.58 12.69
C ARG A 59 9.38 -15.32 12.95
N GLY A 60 9.41 -16.65 12.78
CA GLY A 60 8.25 -17.51 12.97
C GLY A 60 7.13 -17.36 11.93
N ARG A 61 7.37 -16.66 10.81
CA ARG A 61 6.35 -16.43 9.77
C ARG A 61 5.77 -17.70 9.19
N LEU A 62 6.62 -18.70 8.90
CA LEU A 62 6.15 -19.99 8.39
C LEU A 62 5.20 -20.67 9.37
N ASN A 63 5.43 -20.47 10.66
CA ASN A 63 4.61 -21.02 11.73
C ASN A 63 3.27 -20.28 11.86
N VAL A 64 3.27 -18.95 11.73
CA VAL A 64 2.04 -18.14 11.65
C VAL A 64 1.22 -18.54 10.42
N LEU A 65 1.85 -18.68 9.24
CA LEU A 65 1.19 -19.16 8.03
C LEU A 65 0.51 -20.52 8.24
N ALA A 66 1.24 -21.50 8.77
CA ALA A 66 0.74 -22.86 8.96
C ALA A 66 -0.34 -22.97 10.05
N ASN A 67 -0.07 -22.39 11.23
CA ASN A 67 -0.80 -22.71 12.45
C ASN A 67 -1.74 -21.61 12.94
N VAL A 68 -1.63 -20.39 12.40
CA VAL A 68 -2.56 -19.28 12.69
C VAL A 68 -3.46 -19.00 11.48
N LEU A 69 -2.87 -18.83 10.30
CA LEU A 69 -3.58 -18.54 9.06
C LEU A 69 -4.07 -19.80 8.34
N GLN A 70 -3.76 -20.99 8.87
CA GLN A 70 -4.21 -22.29 8.37
C GLN A 70 -3.85 -22.55 6.90
N ARG A 71 -2.74 -21.96 6.42
CA ARG A 71 -2.22 -22.26 5.09
C ARG A 71 -1.82 -23.75 5.04
N PRO A 72 -2.25 -24.51 4.01
CA PRO A 72 -1.96 -25.94 3.94
C PRO A 72 -0.46 -26.24 4.07
N LEU A 73 -0.10 -27.17 4.95
CA LEU A 73 1.31 -27.54 5.20
C LEU A 73 2.01 -27.96 3.90
N ARG A 74 1.36 -28.74 3.03
CA ARG A 74 1.91 -29.09 1.71
C ARG A 74 2.31 -27.88 0.86
N SER A 75 1.57 -26.77 0.90
CA SER A 75 1.85 -25.54 0.13
C SER A 75 3.06 -24.79 0.68
N ILE A 76 3.31 -24.88 2.00
CA ILE A 76 4.49 -24.30 2.61
C ILE A 76 5.70 -25.21 2.38
N ILE A 77 5.54 -26.53 2.53
CA ILE A 77 6.60 -27.52 2.37
C ILE A 77 7.05 -27.62 0.92
N SER A 78 6.14 -27.52 -0.06
CA SER A 78 6.48 -27.55 -1.49
C SER A 78 7.49 -26.46 -1.85
N GLN A 79 7.42 -25.29 -1.22
CA GLN A 79 8.37 -24.20 -1.42
C GLN A 79 9.83 -24.60 -1.12
N PHE A 80 10.06 -25.55 -0.23
CA PHE A 80 11.41 -26.02 0.10
C PHE A 80 12.00 -27.01 -0.92
N GLN A 81 11.22 -27.42 -1.93
CA GLN A 81 11.70 -28.23 -3.05
C GLN A 81 12.63 -27.39 -3.96
N PRO A 82 13.55 -28.02 -4.71
CA PRO A 82 14.47 -27.29 -5.60
C PRO A 82 13.73 -26.46 -6.66
N TYR A 83 14.38 -25.37 -7.10
CA TYR A 83 13.94 -24.56 -8.23
C TYR A 83 13.93 -25.41 -9.50
N LEU A 84 12.85 -25.31 -10.29
CA LEU A 84 12.69 -26.03 -11.55
C LEU A 84 12.69 -25.02 -12.70
N PRO A 85 13.84 -24.83 -13.40
CA PRO A 85 13.97 -23.82 -14.46
C PRO A 85 13.02 -24.02 -15.64
N ASP A 86 12.66 -25.29 -15.91
CA ASP A 86 11.84 -25.67 -17.06
C ASP A 86 10.33 -25.48 -16.81
N GLU A 87 9.94 -25.12 -15.59
CA GLU A 87 8.56 -24.87 -15.19
C GLU A 87 8.46 -23.45 -14.59
N PRO A 88 8.52 -22.36 -15.37
CA PRO A 88 8.54 -20.98 -14.85
C PRO A 88 7.33 -20.64 -13.97
N ASP A 89 6.18 -21.25 -14.22
CA ASP A 89 4.96 -21.11 -13.40
C ASP A 89 4.98 -21.97 -12.11
N TYR A 90 6.10 -22.69 -11.85
CA TYR A 90 6.22 -23.54 -10.67
C TYR A 90 6.18 -22.68 -9.40
N PRO A 91 5.45 -23.09 -8.35
CA PRO A 91 5.27 -22.30 -7.13
C PRO A 91 6.57 -21.84 -6.43
N ASN A 92 7.69 -22.51 -6.70
CA ASN A 92 9.00 -22.19 -6.12
C ASN A 92 9.80 -21.17 -6.96
N ASN A 93 9.24 -20.72 -8.07
CA ASN A 93 9.84 -19.77 -8.99
C ASN A 93 9.32 -18.34 -8.77
N SER A 94 8.75 -18.05 -7.60
CA SER A 94 8.52 -16.66 -7.17
C SER A 94 9.85 -15.91 -7.13
N ASP A 95 9.85 -14.68 -7.66
CA ASP A 95 11.01 -13.77 -7.61
C ASP A 95 11.29 -13.19 -6.21
N ASP A 96 10.66 -13.74 -5.16
CA ASP A 96 10.95 -13.40 -3.77
C ASP A 96 11.12 -14.64 -2.88
N VAL A 97 11.67 -14.42 -1.69
CA VAL A 97 11.89 -15.48 -0.71
C VAL A 97 10.59 -15.84 0.03
N ARG A 98 10.46 -17.12 0.36
CA ARG A 98 9.28 -17.78 0.94
C ARG A 98 8.64 -17.06 2.14
N TYR A 99 9.46 -16.39 2.95
CA TYR A 99 9.03 -15.66 4.15
C TYR A 99 8.67 -14.19 3.87
N HIS A 100 8.48 -13.79 2.62
CA HIS A 100 7.97 -12.48 2.21
C HIS A 100 6.57 -12.55 1.58
N LEU A 101 6.12 -13.73 1.17
CA LEU A 101 4.84 -13.88 0.48
C LEU A 101 3.68 -13.53 1.42
N GLY A 102 2.73 -12.74 0.90
CA GLY A 102 1.47 -12.46 1.56
C GLY A 102 0.53 -13.68 1.53
N THR A 103 -0.54 -13.60 2.31
CA THR A 103 -1.63 -14.58 2.25
C THR A 103 -2.93 -13.93 2.73
N SER A 104 -4.07 -14.32 2.16
CA SER A 104 -5.38 -14.07 2.75
C SER A 104 -5.97 -15.38 3.26
N SER A 105 -6.70 -15.34 4.35
CA SER A 105 -7.33 -16.51 4.95
C SER A 105 -8.65 -16.13 5.59
N THR A 106 -9.70 -16.92 5.34
CA THR A 106 -10.97 -16.80 6.05
C THR A 106 -11.04 -17.90 7.10
N LEU A 107 -11.05 -17.50 8.36
CA LEU A 107 -11.03 -18.40 9.51
C LEU A 107 -12.43 -18.51 10.11
N GLU A 108 -12.87 -19.72 10.46
CA GLU A 108 -14.08 -19.96 11.25
C GLU A 108 -13.72 -19.84 12.74
N MET A 109 -14.38 -18.91 13.43
CA MET A 109 -14.11 -18.58 14.83
C MET A 109 -15.01 -19.40 15.77
N ARG A 110 -14.63 -19.50 17.04
CA ARG A 110 -15.37 -20.27 18.07
C ARG A 110 -16.81 -19.80 18.27
N ASN A 111 -17.09 -18.54 17.97
CA ASN A 111 -18.42 -17.93 18.04
C ASN A 111 -19.28 -18.20 16.78
N GLY A 112 -18.76 -18.96 15.81
CA GLY A 112 -19.42 -19.29 14.55
C GLY A 112 -19.35 -18.20 13.48
N LYS A 113 -18.75 -17.04 13.77
CA LYS A 113 -18.49 -15.99 12.76
C LYS A 113 -17.26 -16.36 11.94
N ARG A 114 -17.15 -15.71 10.78
CA ARG A 114 -15.94 -15.76 9.96
C ARG A 114 -15.11 -14.50 10.21
N LEU A 115 -13.79 -14.68 10.29
CA LEU A 115 -12.82 -13.60 10.37
C LEU A 115 -11.90 -13.67 9.16
N GLU A 116 -11.79 -12.58 8.43
CA GLU A 116 -10.81 -12.45 7.35
C GLU A 116 -9.47 -11.96 7.92
N VAL A 117 -8.38 -12.63 7.58
CA VAL A 117 -7.04 -12.26 8.01
C VAL A 117 -6.13 -12.17 6.79
N ASN A 118 -5.63 -10.96 6.53
CA ASN A 118 -4.79 -10.63 5.39
C ASN A 118 -3.38 -10.32 5.88
N LEU A 119 -2.42 -11.20 5.59
CA LEU A 119 -1.02 -10.97 5.85
C LEU A 119 -0.37 -10.30 4.63
N ALA A 120 0.11 -9.08 4.80
CA ALA A 120 0.79 -8.34 3.76
C ALA A 120 2.11 -9.03 3.33
N ALA A 121 2.42 -8.93 2.05
CA ALA A 121 3.76 -9.21 1.56
C ALA A 121 4.71 -8.09 2.00
N ASN A 122 5.98 -8.42 2.26
CA ASN A 122 6.95 -7.45 2.75
C ASN A 122 8.37 -7.78 2.31
N PRO A 123 9.24 -6.76 2.11
CA PRO A 123 10.65 -6.98 1.84
C PRO A 123 11.42 -7.36 3.12
N SER A 124 12.71 -7.67 2.97
CA SER A 124 13.65 -7.85 4.08
C SER A 124 13.92 -6.56 4.89
N HIS A 125 13.55 -5.39 4.35
CA HIS A 125 13.69 -4.10 5.02
C HIS A 125 12.69 -4.07 6.18
N LEU A 126 13.17 -4.44 7.37
CA LEU A 126 12.33 -4.62 8.54
C LEU A 126 11.51 -3.35 8.80
N GLU A 127 10.27 -3.55 9.25
CA GLU A 127 9.32 -2.48 9.58
C GLU A 127 8.76 -1.66 8.40
N ALA A 128 9.33 -1.74 7.20
CA ALA A 128 8.83 -1.00 6.04
C ALA A 128 7.39 -1.37 5.65
N VAL A 129 6.89 -2.55 6.04
CA VAL A 129 5.50 -2.96 5.78
C VAL A 129 4.49 -2.30 6.72
N ASN A 130 4.93 -1.68 7.82
CA ASN A 130 4.03 -1.22 8.87
C ASN A 130 3.03 -0.19 8.36
N SER A 131 3.51 0.87 7.69
CA SER A 131 2.62 1.88 7.11
C SER A 131 1.76 1.33 5.98
N VAL A 132 2.27 0.38 5.18
CA VAL A 132 1.50 -0.32 4.13
C VAL A 132 0.28 -1.02 4.73
N VAL A 133 0.44 -1.75 5.82
CA VAL A 133 -0.67 -2.44 6.51
C VAL A 133 -1.69 -1.44 7.08
N LEU A 134 -1.22 -0.31 7.64
CA LEU A 134 -2.13 0.74 8.12
C LEU A 134 -2.93 1.38 6.98
N GLY A 135 -2.30 1.60 5.82
CA GLY A 135 -2.98 2.06 4.61
C GLY A 135 -4.03 1.08 4.10
N GLN A 136 -3.70 -0.23 4.08
CA GLN A 136 -4.64 -1.29 3.72
C GLN A 136 -5.82 -1.34 4.69
N ALA A 137 -5.56 -1.23 6.00
CA ALA A 137 -6.61 -1.19 7.02
C ALA A 137 -7.52 0.03 6.82
N ARG A 138 -6.96 1.23 6.59
CA ARG A 138 -7.75 2.43 6.37
C ARG A 138 -8.62 2.34 5.12
N ALA A 139 -8.09 1.82 4.02
CA ALA A 139 -8.87 1.63 2.80
C ALA A 139 -10.06 0.68 3.03
N CYS A 140 -9.82 -0.45 3.69
CA CYS A 140 -10.86 -1.42 4.05
C CYS A 140 -11.92 -0.79 4.98
N GLN A 141 -11.49 -0.02 5.99
CA GLN A 141 -12.42 0.71 6.87
C GLN A 141 -13.31 1.65 6.08
N THR A 142 -12.72 2.36 5.13
CA THR A 142 -13.44 3.34 4.32
C THR A 142 -14.48 2.67 3.42
N GLN A 143 -14.15 1.53 2.82
CA GLN A 143 -15.09 0.73 2.01
C GLN A 143 -16.24 0.17 2.84
N LEU A 144 -15.95 -0.23 4.09
CA LEU A 144 -16.94 -0.82 5.00
C LEU A 144 -17.75 0.23 5.79
N GLY A 145 -17.43 1.52 5.67
CA GLY A 145 -17.97 2.56 6.54
C GLY A 145 -17.63 2.33 8.01
N ASP A 146 -16.50 1.68 8.30
CA ASP A 146 -16.07 1.33 9.64
C ASP A 146 -15.44 2.54 10.35
N ASN A 147 -15.74 2.65 11.65
CA ASN A 147 -15.18 3.68 12.52
C ASN A 147 -13.86 3.25 13.20
N GLY A 148 -13.31 2.11 12.80
CA GLY A 148 -12.13 1.49 13.40
C GLY A 148 -12.43 0.24 14.22
N SER A 149 -13.69 -0.17 14.37
CA SER A 149 -14.07 -1.31 15.22
C SER A 149 -14.09 -2.66 14.49
N ARG A 150 -14.44 -2.67 13.20
CA ARG A 150 -14.61 -3.90 12.41
C ARG A 150 -13.33 -4.32 11.71
N VAL A 151 -12.43 -3.39 11.40
CA VAL A 151 -11.12 -3.67 10.80
C VAL A 151 -10.01 -3.39 11.81
N MET A 152 -9.16 -4.38 12.06
CA MET A 152 -8.09 -4.30 13.06
C MET A 152 -6.71 -4.57 12.45
N PRO A 153 -5.80 -3.59 12.47
CA PRO A 153 -4.41 -3.85 12.12
C PRO A 153 -3.65 -4.57 13.23
N ILE A 154 -2.80 -5.53 12.86
CA ILE A 154 -1.86 -6.22 13.73
C ILE A 154 -0.46 -6.12 13.12
N LEU A 155 0.51 -5.64 13.88
CA LEU A 155 1.91 -5.56 13.45
C LEU A 155 2.80 -6.39 14.37
N ILE A 156 3.57 -7.30 13.77
CA ILE A 156 4.48 -8.21 14.49
C ILE A 156 5.93 -7.84 14.18
N HIS A 157 6.67 -7.48 15.23
CA HIS A 157 7.98 -6.86 15.16
C HIS A 157 9.07 -7.76 15.77
N GLY A 158 10.33 -7.49 15.41
CA GLY A 158 11.49 -7.96 16.17
C GLY A 158 11.93 -6.90 17.19
N ASP A 159 12.48 -7.31 18.33
CA ASP A 159 12.96 -6.39 19.38
C ASP A 159 13.92 -5.31 18.86
N ALA A 160 14.92 -5.71 18.07
CA ALA A 160 15.91 -4.77 17.57
C ALA A 160 15.40 -3.88 16.43
N SER A 161 14.43 -4.35 15.63
CA SER A 161 13.91 -3.58 14.50
C SER A 161 12.86 -2.56 14.90
N MET A 162 12.26 -2.69 16.08
CA MET A 162 11.34 -1.69 16.66
C MET A 162 11.91 -0.25 16.70
N PHE A 163 13.22 -0.08 16.62
CA PHE A 163 13.90 1.22 16.64
C PHE A 163 14.16 1.81 15.24
N GLN A 164 13.69 1.17 14.17
CA GLN A 164 13.70 1.77 12.83
C GLN A 164 12.82 3.03 12.81
N GLY A 165 13.27 4.09 12.14
CA GLY A 165 12.54 5.37 12.06
C GLY A 165 11.13 5.22 11.48
N SER A 166 10.94 4.30 10.54
CA SER A 166 9.66 3.93 9.95
C SER A 166 8.61 3.46 10.97
N VAL A 167 9.02 2.83 12.07
CA VAL A 167 8.11 2.44 13.17
C VAL A 167 7.56 3.69 13.86
N ARG A 168 8.42 4.69 14.11
CA ARG A 168 8.01 5.94 14.76
C ARG A 168 7.04 6.73 13.89
N GLU A 169 7.25 6.72 12.58
CA GLU A 169 6.33 7.34 11.60
C GLU A 169 4.98 6.62 11.61
N ALA A 170 4.96 5.28 11.53
CA ALA A 170 3.74 4.48 11.56
C ALA A 170 2.93 4.67 12.87
N LEU A 171 3.59 4.65 14.04
CA LEU A 171 2.96 4.94 15.33
C LEU A 171 2.36 6.35 15.40
N GLY A 172 2.95 7.29 14.65
CA GLY A 172 2.47 8.67 14.54
C GLY A 172 1.08 8.78 13.93
N PHE A 173 0.63 7.78 13.17
CA PHE A 173 -0.69 7.77 12.52
C PHE A 173 -1.85 7.42 13.46
N SER A 174 -1.57 6.79 14.60
CA SER A 174 -2.57 6.23 15.51
C SER A 174 -3.72 7.18 15.87
N SER A 175 -3.45 8.48 15.97
CA SER A 175 -4.43 9.51 16.37
C SER A 175 -4.71 10.59 15.31
N LEU A 176 -4.08 10.52 14.13
CA LEU A 176 -4.33 11.50 13.06
C LEU A 176 -5.63 11.14 12.34
N GLU A 177 -6.57 12.07 12.22
CA GLU A 177 -7.94 11.79 11.74
C GLU A 177 -8.01 11.03 10.40
N ASP A 178 -7.15 11.42 9.47
CA ASP A 178 -7.09 10.87 8.11
C ASP A 178 -6.21 9.62 7.96
N PHE A 179 -5.48 9.24 9.01
CA PHE A 179 -4.58 8.07 9.03
C PHE A 179 -4.93 7.04 10.11
N ARG A 180 -5.71 7.41 11.13
CA ARG A 180 -6.06 6.54 12.26
C ARG A 180 -6.87 5.33 11.79
N THR A 181 -6.61 4.21 12.44
CA THR A 181 -7.21 2.89 12.13
C THR A 181 -7.96 2.29 13.32
N GLY A 182 -8.30 3.08 14.34
CA GLY A 182 -8.96 2.59 15.56
C GLY A 182 -8.03 1.85 16.52
N GLY A 183 -6.71 2.06 16.40
CA GLY A 183 -5.69 1.42 17.21
C GLY A 183 -5.16 0.12 16.61
N THR A 184 -3.84 -0.04 16.67
CA THR A 184 -3.08 -1.20 16.18
C THR A 184 -2.63 -2.08 17.34
N ILE A 185 -2.75 -3.41 17.20
CA ILE A 185 -2.11 -4.34 18.13
C ILE A 185 -0.68 -4.60 17.66
N HIS A 186 0.30 -4.17 18.45
CA HIS A 186 1.72 -4.42 18.21
C HIS A 186 2.18 -5.62 19.03
N VAL A 187 2.80 -6.61 18.38
CA VAL A 187 3.38 -7.78 19.05
C VAL A 187 4.88 -7.81 18.78
N ILE A 188 5.69 -7.59 19.80
CA ILE A 188 7.15 -7.61 19.70
C ILE A 188 7.64 -9.01 20.09
N ILE A 189 8.26 -9.73 19.16
CA ILE A 189 8.94 -11.00 19.44
C ILE A 189 10.30 -10.69 20.04
N ASN A 190 10.30 -10.37 21.34
CA ASN A 190 11.49 -9.93 22.06
C ASN A 190 12.36 -11.11 22.49
N ASN A 191 13.19 -11.55 21.56
CA ASN A 191 14.14 -12.63 21.78
C ASN A 191 15.48 -12.15 22.36
N GLN A 192 15.55 -10.87 22.74
CA GLN A 192 16.66 -10.23 23.43
C GLN A 192 17.96 -10.21 22.62
N ILE A 193 17.89 -10.25 21.29
CA ILE A 193 19.05 -10.17 20.39
C ILE A 193 18.65 -9.81 18.95
N GLY A 194 19.26 -8.74 18.41
CA GLY A 194 19.16 -8.37 17.01
C GLY A 194 20.36 -8.87 16.21
N PHE A 195 20.22 -9.96 15.45
CA PHE A 195 21.35 -10.64 14.81
C PHE A 195 22.40 -11.08 15.86
N THR A 196 23.46 -10.31 16.07
CA THR A 196 24.53 -10.49 17.08
C THR A 196 24.52 -9.36 18.14
N THR A 197 23.71 -8.33 17.94
CA THR A 197 23.63 -7.13 18.77
C THR A 197 22.73 -7.38 19.98
N LEU A 198 23.29 -7.22 21.18
CA LEU A 198 22.55 -7.34 22.43
C LEU A 198 21.72 -6.09 22.74
N PRO A 199 20.64 -6.17 23.56
CA PRO A 199 19.75 -5.05 23.84
C PRO A 199 20.47 -3.80 24.36
N LYS A 200 21.48 -3.99 25.23
CA LYS A 200 22.33 -2.90 25.74
C LYS A 200 23.07 -2.08 24.66
N ASN A 201 23.15 -2.61 23.43
CA ASN A 201 23.78 -1.98 22.27
C ASN A 201 22.76 -1.59 21.19
N ALA A 202 21.49 -1.94 21.36
CA ALA A 202 20.42 -1.72 20.38
C ALA A 202 19.40 -0.66 20.83
N ASP A 203 19.23 -0.50 22.15
CA ASP A 203 18.17 0.33 22.74
C ASP A 203 18.74 1.34 23.75
N SER A 204 18.10 2.52 23.83
CA SER A 204 18.34 3.55 24.85
C SER A 204 17.10 3.95 25.66
N ALA A 205 15.86 3.57 25.30
CA ALA A 205 14.63 3.84 26.08
C ALA A 205 13.35 3.12 25.61
N VAL A 206 12.45 2.94 26.59
CA VAL A 206 11.15 2.22 26.59
C VAL A 206 10.09 2.78 25.63
N TYR A 207 9.36 1.87 24.98
CA TYR A 207 8.12 2.07 24.19
C TYR A 207 7.21 3.15 24.84
N CYS A 208 6.92 4.29 24.19
CA CYS A 208 6.38 5.45 24.94
C CYS A 208 5.03 6.06 24.47
N THR A 209 4.27 5.42 23.59
CA THR A 209 3.01 6.03 23.08
C THR A 209 1.73 5.24 23.33
N SER A 210 1.80 4.03 23.88
CA SER A 210 0.65 3.14 24.13
C SER A 210 0.84 2.31 25.39
N PRO A 211 -0.22 1.73 25.99
CA PRO A 211 -0.04 0.73 27.04
C PRO A 211 0.81 -0.44 26.54
N ILE A 212 1.75 -0.87 27.37
CA ILE A 212 2.64 -1.99 27.08
C ILE A 212 2.42 -3.10 28.09
N PHE A 213 2.17 -4.31 27.58
CA PHE A 213 2.15 -5.53 28.36
C PHE A 213 3.42 -6.33 28.11
N HIS A 214 4.26 -6.46 29.13
CA HIS A 214 5.39 -7.38 29.09
C HIS A 214 4.92 -8.75 29.57
N VAL A 215 5.18 -9.79 28.78
CA VAL A 215 4.73 -11.16 29.09
C VAL A 215 5.83 -12.18 28.81
N ASN A 216 6.03 -13.10 29.74
CA ASN A 216 7.00 -14.18 29.60
C ASN A 216 6.47 -15.24 28.64
N ALA A 217 7.19 -15.48 27.54
CA ALA A 217 6.82 -16.46 26.53
C ALA A 217 6.86 -17.92 27.03
N ASP A 218 7.56 -18.22 28.13
CA ASP A 218 7.52 -19.54 28.76
C ASP A 218 6.19 -19.83 29.48
N ASP A 219 5.33 -18.82 29.69
CA ASP A 219 3.98 -18.97 30.25
C ASP A 219 2.90 -18.72 29.18
N PRO A 220 2.51 -19.75 28.41
CA PRO A 220 1.55 -19.58 27.32
C PRO A 220 0.13 -19.21 27.78
N GLU A 221 -0.23 -19.50 29.04
CA GLU A 221 -1.52 -19.05 29.61
C GLU A 221 -1.51 -17.54 29.85
N ALA A 222 -0.42 -17.01 30.39
CA ALA A 222 -0.24 -15.57 30.55
C ALA A 222 -0.22 -14.85 29.20
N VAL A 223 0.47 -15.41 28.19
CA VAL A 223 0.48 -14.87 26.82
C VAL A 223 -0.93 -14.77 26.25
N ALA A 224 -1.71 -15.86 26.30
CA ALA A 224 -3.09 -15.84 25.81
C ALA A 224 -3.96 -14.82 26.56
N LYS A 225 -3.78 -14.70 27.88
CA LYS A 225 -4.50 -13.70 28.69
C LYS A 225 -4.15 -12.26 28.29
N VAL A 226 -2.87 -11.96 28.06
CA VAL A 226 -2.43 -10.62 27.64
C VAL A 226 -2.93 -10.29 26.24
N MET A 227 -2.88 -11.25 25.31
CA MET A 227 -3.43 -11.10 23.96
C MET A 227 -4.92 -10.78 23.99
N LYS A 228 -5.68 -11.46 24.86
CA LYS A 228 -7.08 -11.16 25.13
C LYS A 228 -7.27 -9.72 25.65
N ILE A 229 -6.55 -9.33 26.70
CA ILE A 229 -6.65 -7.99 27.31
C ILE A 229 -6.33 -6.89 26.29
N ALA A 230 -5.34 -7.12 25.43
CA ALA A 230 -4.93 -6.15 24.42
C ALA A 230 -6.05 -5.86 23.41
N VAL A 231 -6.78 -6.88 22.96
CA VAL A 231 -7.96 -6.72 22.09
C VAL A 231 -9.07 -5.97 22.81
N GLU A 232 -9.40 -6.35 24.05
CA GLU A 232 -10.44 -5.67 24.85
C GLU A 232 -10.10 -4.18 25.03
N PHE A 233 -8.84 -3.87 25.32
CA PHE A 233 -8.36 -2.50 25.47
C PHE A 233 -8.47 -1.74 24.14
N ARG A 234 -7.91 -2.26 23.05
CA ARG A 234 -7.98 -1.63 21.72
C ARG A 234 -9.43 -1.38 21.32
N GLN A 235 -10.31 -2.35 21.57
CA GLN A 235 -11.70 -2.23 21.16
C GLN A 235 -12.50 -1.25 22.02
N THR A 236 -12.11 -1.06 23.29
CA THR A 236 -12.70 -0.08 24.20
C THR A 236 -12.19 1.35 23.93
N TYR A 237 -10.88 1.52 23.76
CA TYR A 237 -10.24 2.85 23.74
C TYR A 237 -9.81 3.33 22.35
N GLN A 238 -9.86 2.46 21.33
CA GLN A 238 -9.54 2.77 19.94
C GLN A 238 -8.15 3.39 19.74
N CYS A 239 -7.16 2.89 20.49
CA CYS A 239 -5.77 3.31 20.39
C CYS A 239 -4.84 2.10 20.38
N ASP A 240 -3.59 2.33 19.98
CA ASP A 240 -2.57 1.28 19.87
C ASP A 240 -2.33 0.59 21.21
N VAL A 241 -1.93 -0.68 21.15
CA VAL A 241 -1.53 -1.49 22.31
C VAL A 241 -0.29 -2.29 21.95
N THR A 242 0.70 -2.29 22.84
CA THR A 242 1.94 -3.04 22.63
C THR A 242 2.02 -4.25 23.55
N ILE A 243 2.38 -5.40 22.98
CA ILE A 243 2.66 -6.64 23.69
C ILE A 243 4.14 -6.97 23.47
N ASP A 244 4.92 -6.87 24.53
CA ASP A 244 6.32 -7.29 24.57
C ASP A 244 6.39 -8.76 25.01
N LEU A 245 6.49 -9.66 24.01
CA LEU A 245 6.61 -11.10 24.23
C LEU A 245 8.07 -11.46 24.49
N VAL A 246 8.46 -11.42 25.76
CA VAL A 246 9.83 -11.70 26.21
C VAL A 246 10.12 -13.19 26.08
N CYS A 247 11.02 -13.52 25.16
CA CYS A 247 11.32 -14.88 24.74
C CYS A 247 12.84 -15.05 24.49
N TYR A 248 13.22 -16.10 23.76
CA TYR A 248 14.61 -16.32 23.36
C TYR A 248 14.71 -16.87 21.93
N ARG A 249 15.92 -16.92 21.37
CA ARG A 249 16.20 -17.55 20.07
C ARG A 249 17.03 -18.81 20.27
N ARG A 250 16.45 -19.98 20.00
CA ARG A 250 17.11 -21.28 20.19
C ARG A 250 18.37 -21.44 19.33
N HIS A 251 18.31 -21.01 18.08
CA HIS A 251 19.40 -21.12 17.10
C HIS A 251 20.10 -19.76 16.89
N GLY A 252 21.09 -19.70 15.99
CA GLY A 252 21.65 -18.43 15.50
C GLY A 252 20.61 -17.54 14.80
N HIS A 253 21.04 -16.41 14.21
CA HIS A 253 20.09 -15.52 13.51
C HIS A 253 19.38 -16.25 12.36
N ASN A 254 20.13 -17.11 11.68
CA ASN A 254 19.61 -18.21 10.90
C ASN A 254 20.18 -19.52 11.47
N GLU A 255 19.64 -20.65 11.03
CA GLU A 255 19.95 -21.95 11.67
C GLU A 255 21.36 -22.49 11.37
N GLN A 256 22.12 -21.82 10.50
CA GLN A 256 23.52 -22.14 10.19
C GLN A 256 24.51 -21.23 10.93
N ASP A 257 24.02 -20.16 11.55
CA ASP A 257 24.83 -19.21 12.30
C ASP A 257 25.17 -19.76 13.69
N SER A 258 26.37 -19.42 14.19
CA SER A 258 26.92 -19.88 15.47
C SER A 258 26.95 -18.73 16.48
N PRO A 259 25.86 -18.54 17.24
CA PRO A 259 25.68 -17.32 18.02
C PRO A 259 26.54 -17.26 19.29
N GLU A 260 27.08 -18.38 19.77
CA GLU A 260 28.01 -18.44 20.89
C GLU A 260 29.27 -17.59 20.65
N ILE A 261 29.62 -17.32 19.39
CA ILE A 261 30.77 -16.49 19.03
C ILE A 261 30.62 -15.06 19.58
N THR A 262 29.41 -14.52 19.59
CA THR A 262 29.13 -13.11 19.98
C THR A 262 28.30 -12.97 21.25
N ALA A 263 27.48 -13.97 21.58
CA ALA A 263 26.64 -13.99 22.78
C ALA A 263 26.83 -15.27 23.64
N PRO A 264 28.07 -15.63 24.04
CA PRO A 264 28.37 -16.91 24.69
C PRO A 264 27.65 -17.12 26.02
N VAL A 265 27.52 -16.07 26.83
CA VAL A 265 26.83 -16.15 28.14
C VAL A 265 25.33 -16.42 27.93
N MET A 266 24.69 -15.72 26.99
CA MET A 266 23.27 -15.91 26.71
C MET A 266 23.00 -17.34 26.21
N TYR A 267 23.79 -17.80 25.24
CA TYR A 267 23.62 -19.15 24.69
C TYR A 267 24.04 -20.27 25.65
N HIS A 268 24.91 -20.00 26.63
CA HIS A 268 25.15 -20.92 27.74
C HIS A 268 23.86 -21.25 28.51
N PHE A 269 23.03 -20.23 28.77
CA PHE A 269 21.73 -20.42 29.44
C PHE A 269 20.68 -20.99 28.50
N ILE A 270 20.55 -20.47 27.28
CA ILE A 270 19.59 -20.98 26.28
C ILE A 270 19.81 -22.48 26.04
N ASN A 271 21.04 -22.91 25.80
CA ASN A 271 21.36 -24.32 25.51
C ASN A 271 20.99 -25.29 26.65
N LYS A 272 20.86 -24.79 27.89
CA LYS A 272 20.41 -25.58 29.06
C LYS A 272 18.92 -25.45 29.35
N HIS A 273 18.27 -24.43 28.80
CA HIS A 273 16.86 -24.13 29.04
C HIS A 273 15.95 -25.10 28.28
N PRO A 274 14.98 -25.78 28.94
CA PRO A 274 13.96 -26.59 28.26
C PRO A 274 13.15 -25.79 27.22
N THR A 275 12.57 -26.46 26.22
CA THR A 275 11.65 -25.78 25.29
C THR A 275 10.35 -25.41 25.98
N VAL A 276 9.64 -24.40 25.45
CA VAL A 276 8.35 -23.92 25.99
C VAL A 276 7.35 -25.07 26.11
N ILE A 277 7.30 -25.96 25.12
CA ILE A 277 6.42 -27.13 25.13
C ILE A 277 6.78 -28.10 26.24
N LYS A 278 8.07 -28.32 26.48
CA LYS A 278 8.53 -29.20 27.55
C LYS A 278 8.13 -28.64 28.91
N LEU A 279 8.31 -27.34 29.14
CA LEU A 279 7.88 -26.68 30.37
C LEU A 279 6.36 -26.81 30.57
N TYR A 280 5.58 -26.47 29.55
CA TYR A 280 4.12 -26.48 29.65
C TYR A 280 3.53 -27.89 29.77
N SER A 281 4.06 -28.87 29.04
CA SER A 281 3.63 -30.27 29.15
C SER A 281 3.95 -30.85 30.54
N GLN A 282 5.11 -30.50 31.13
CA GLN A 282 5.44 -30.90 32.50
C GLN A 282 4.49 -30.28 33.53
N LYS A 283 4.14 -28.99 33.38
CA LYS A 283 3.12 -28.33 34.20
C LYS A 283 1.79 -29.10 34.15
N LEU A 284 1.26 -29.35 32.95
CA LEU A 284 -0.01 -30.05 32.76
C LEU A 284 -0.01 -31.49 33.28
N VAL A 285 1.13 -32.19 33.21
CA VAL A 285 1.29 -33.53 33.81
C VAL A 285 1.30 -33.44 35.34
N GLY A 286 2.00 -32.45 35.91
CA GLY A 286 2.02 -32.20 37.35
C GLY A 286 0.65 -31.85 37.91
N GLU A 287 -0.18 -31.15 37.14
CA GLU A 287 -1.57 -30.80 37.47
C GLU A 287 -2.56 -31.95 37.22
N GLY A 288 -2.14 -33.04 36.59
CA GLY A 288 -2.99 -34.17 36.23
C GLY A 288 -3.92 -33.92 35.02
N ALA A 289 -3.80 -32.76 34.34
CA ALA A 289 -4.57 -32.41 33.15
C ALA A 289 -4.10 -33.15 31.88
N LEU A 290 -2.87 -33.68 31.89
CA LEU A 290 -2.28 -34.42 30.76
C LEU A 290 -1.58 -35.69 31.26
N THR A 291 -1.75 -36.80 30.53
CA THR A 291 -0.95 -38.00 30.78
C THR A 291 0.28 -38.03 29.87
N PRO A 292 1.42 -38.60 30.31
CA PRO A 292 2.60 -38.76 29.46
C PRO A 292 2.30 -39.53 28.16
N LYS A 293 1.43 -40.55 28.22
CA LYS A 293 0.96 -41.28 27.05
C LYS A 293 0.13 -40.41 26.10
N GLY A 294 -0.71 -39.53 26.64
CA GLY A 294 -1.49 -38.57 25.87
C GLY A 294 -0.61 -37.60 25.11
N TYR A 295 0.40 -37.02 25.77
CA TYR A 295 1.39 -36.15 25.13
C TYR A 295 2.12 -36.85 23.98
N ALA A 296 2.68 -38.04 24.24
CA ALA A 296 3.40 -38.82 23.22
C ALA A 296 2.52 -39.11 21.99
N LYS A 297 1.25 -39.50 22.21
CA LYS A 297 0.30 -39.73 21.13
C LYS A 297 0.07 -38.49 20.28
N MET A 298 -0.09 -37.32 20.89
CA MET A 298 -0.29 -36.05 20.16
C MET A 298 0.90 -35.72 19.26
N CYS A 299 2.13 -35.92 19.77
CA CYS A 299 3.34 -35.71 18.97
C CYS A 299 3.38 -36.67 17.78
N THR A 300 3.22 -37.99 18.02
CA THR A 300 3.26 -38.99 16.94
C THR A 300 2.20 -38.71 15.88
N THR A 301 0.96 -38.38 16.28
CA THR A 301 -0.11 -38.05 15.32
C THR A 301 0.26 -36.88 14.42
N PHE A 302 0.90 -35.84 14.94
CA PHE A 302 1.28 -34.69 14.12
C PHE A 302 2.53 -34.96 13.27
N GLU A 303 3.51 -35.73 13.76
CA GLU A 303 4.66 -36.16 12.96
C GLU A 303 4.22 -37.02 11.76
N ASP A 304 3.26 -37.93 11.95
CA ASP A 304 2.68 -38.73 10.88
C ASP A 304 1.96 -37.83 9.85
N HIS A 305 1.23 -36.82 10.33
CA HIS A 305 0.57 -35.84 9.45
C HIS A 305 1.58 -35.03 8.64
N LEU A 306 2.65 -34.50 9.25
CA LEU A 306 3.72 -33.79 8.57
C LEU A 306 4.40 -34.65 7.51
N LEU A 307 4.65 -35.92 7.81
CA LEU A 307 5.23 -36.86 6.86
C LEU A 307 4.30 -37.07 5.67
N SER A 308 3.00 -37.23 5.91
CA SER A 308 1.99 -37.34 4.86
C SER A 308 1.93 -36.09 3.98
N GLU A 309 1.87 -34.89 4.57
CA GLU A 309 1.84 -33.62 3.83
C GLU A 309 3.13 -33.40 3.02
N TYR A 310 4.27 -33.84 3.53
CA TYR A 310 5.53 -33.83 2.79
C TYR A 310 5.50 -34.76 1.57
N HIS A 311 4.98 -35.99 1.70
CA HIS A 311 4.82 -36.88 0.56
C HIS A 311 3.87 -36.29 -0.49
N HIS A 312 2.72 -35.74 -0.06
CA HIS A 312 1.79 -35.06 -0.97
C HIS A 312 2.42 -33.86 -1.67
N SER A 313 3.24 -33.07 -0.97
CA SER A 313 3.93 -31.90 -1.54
C SER A 313 4.89 -32.26 -2.70
N ARG A 314 5.22 -33.54 -2.87
CA ARG A 314 6.07 -34.05 -3.95
C ARG A 314 5.29 -34.69 -5.10
N GLU A 315 4.05 -35.09 -4.87
CA GLU A 315 3.23 -35.88 -5.80
C GLU A 315 2.19 -35.03 -6.52
N ILE A 316 1.64 -34.04 -5.82
CA ILE A 316 0.69 -33.09 -6.39
C ILE A 316 1.45 -31.77 -6.48
N HIS A 317 1.61 -31.26 -7.70
CA HIS A 317 1.91 -29.86 -7.91
C HIS A 317 0.75 -29.10 -7.28
N SER A 318 0.86 -28.74 -6.01
CA SER A 318 -0.13 -27.85 -5.42
C SER A 318 -0.04 -26.62 -6.28
N GLY A 319 -1.07 -26.36 -7.08
CA GLY A 319 -1.34 -25.00 -7.50
C GLY A 319 -1.28 -24.11 -6.26
N TRP A 320 -1.24 -22.81 -6.47
CA TRP A 320 -1.48 -21.87 -5.40
C TRP A 320 -2.89 -22.13 -4.83
N ASP A 321 -3.04 -23.13 -3.95
CA ASP A 321 -4.28 -23.52 -3.29
C ASP A 321 -4.51 -22.52 -2.15
N ASN A 322 -4.66 -21.26 -2.56
CA ASN A 322 -5.28 -20.25 -1.73
C ASN A 322 -6.31 -19.51 -2.59
N PRO A 323 -7.61 -19.73 -2.36
CA PRO A 323 -8.65 -18.86 -2.88
C PRO A 323 -8.45 -17.39 -2.47
N GLY A 324 -7.68 -17.13 -1.41
CA GLY A 324 -7.33 -15.79 -0.93
C GLY A 324 -6.16 -15.11 -1.64
N ASP A 325 -5.54 -15.76 -2.63
CA ASP A 325 -4.46 -15.18 -3.44
C ASP A 325 -4.85 -15.01 -4.90
N THR A 326 -6.14 -14.86 -5.15
CA THR A 326 -6.57 -13.97 -6.20
C THR A 326 -6.08 -12.57 -5.84
N SER A 327 -4.80 -12.29 -6.16
CA SER A 327 -4.52 -11.10 -6.91
C SER A 327 -5.62 -11.00 -7.97
N TRP A 328 -6.25 -9.85 -8.01
CA TRP A 328 -7.19 -9.36 -9.02
C TRP A 328 -6.81 -9.62 -10.49
N LYS A 329 -5.72 -10.34 -10.78
CA LYS A 329 -5.51 -11.03 -12.05
C LYS A 329 -6.56 -12.14 -12.23
N THR A 330 -7.58 -11.80 -13.02
CA THR A 330 -8.14 -12.67 -14.06
C THR A 330 -9.11 -13.80 -13.66
N GLU A 331 -9.97 -13.63 -12.65
CA GLU A 331 -11.19 -14.46 -12.52
C GLU A 331 -12.47 -13.77 -13.02
N TRP A 332 -12.43 -12.47 -13.36
CA TRP A 332 -13.57 -11.80 -14.00
C TRP A 332 -13.75 -12.17 -15.49
N TYR A 333 -12.85 -12.97 -16.06
CA TYR A 333 -12.92 -13.38 -17.47
C TYR A 333 -13.09 -14.90 -17.70
N ALA A 334 -13.13 -15.72 -16.65
CA ALA A 334 -13.36 -17.16 -16.76
C ALA A 334 -14.69 -17.54 -16.09
N GLU A 335 -15.73 -17.54 -16.92
CA GLU A 335 -16.97 -18.31 -16.80
C GLU A 335 -17.63 -18.50 -15.42
N SER A 336 -18.84 -17.95 -15.35
CA SER A 336 -19.96 -18.53 -14.61
C SER A 336 -19.95 -20.07 -14.68
N LYS A 337 -19.72 -20.76 -13.56
CA LYS A 337 -20.34 -22.03 -13.12
C LYS A 337 -19.48 -22.73 -12.06
N SER A 338 -19.64 -22.33 -10.80
CA SER A 338 -19.33 -23.20 -9.67
C SER A 338 -20.15 -22.75 -8.46
N SER A 339 -21.08 -23.59 -8.06
CA SER A 339 -22.14 -23.30 -7.09
C SER A 339 -21.74 -23.76 -5.69
N LYS A 340 -21.40 -22.81 -4.82
CA LYS A 340 -21.77 -22.78 -3.38
C LYS A 340 -21.34 -21.44 -2.76
N PRO A 341 -22.27 -20.61 -2.27
CA PRO A 341 -21.93 -19.29 -1.81
C PRO A 341 -21.19 -19.32 -0.46
N SER A 342 -20.08 -18.60 -0.41
CA SER A 342 -19.35 -18.24 0.80
C SER A 342 -19.97 -16.95 1.40
N PRO A 343 -19.84 -16.62 2.69
CA PRO A 343 -20.12 -15.27 3.21
C PRO A 343 -19.17 -14.22 2.64
N SER A 344 -18.07 -14.64 2.02
CA SER A 344 -17.35 -13.77 1.09
C SER A 344 -18.28 -13.38 -0.06
N ASP A 345 -19.18 -14.22 -0.58
CA ASP A 345 -20.16 -13.77 -1.57
C ASP A 345 -21.23 -12.83 -0.99
N ASP A 346 -21.45 -12.75 0.31
CA ASP A 346 -22.43 -11.83 0.90
C ASP A 346 -21.80 -10.52 1.41
N LEU A 347 -20.53 -10.55 1.89
CA LEU A 347 -19.71 -9.36 2.12
C LEU A 347 -19.13 -8.80 0.81
N LEU A 348 -18.79 -9.62 -0.18
CA LEU A 348 -18.53 -9.20 -1.58
C LEU A 348 -19.82 -8.77 -2.30
N LYS A 349 -20.99 -9.31 -1.92
CA LYS A 349 -22.26 -8.72 -2.40
C LYS A 349 -22.58 -7.40 -1.71
N ALA A 350 -22.23 -7.22 -0.44
CA ALA A 350 -22.34 -5.93 0.24
C ALA A 350 -21.31 -4.93 -0.32
N CYS A 351 -20.12 -5.42 -0.68
CA CYS A 351 -19.10 -4.75 -1.48
C CYS A 351 -19.38 -4.87 -2.99
N GLN A 352 -20.65 -4.94 -3.43
CA GLN A 352 -21.03 -5.05 -4.85
C GLN A 352 -20.35 -3.96 -5.70
N LEU A 353 -19.18 -4.32 -6.20
CA LEU A 353 -18.47 -3.74 -7.34
C LEU A 353 -19.08 -4.24 -8.66
N SER A 354 -20.21 -4.96 -8.62
CA SER A 354 -20.87 -5.55 -9.79
C SER A 354 -21.40 -4.54 -10.80
N ASP A 355 -21.39 -3.25 -10.48
CA ASP A 355 -21.77 -2.17 -11.41
C ASP A 355 -20.62 -1.22 -11.79
N LYS A 356 -19.40 -1.37 -11.22
CA LYS A 356 -18.23 -0.57 -11.65
C LYS A 356 -17.42 -1.35 -12.69
N GLN A 357 -17.96 -1.43 -13.92
CA GLN A 357 -17.18 -1.87 -15.08
C GLN A 357 -15.90 -1.01 -15.20
N ILE A 358 -14.73 -1.63 -15.36
CA ILE A 358 -13.56 -0.96 -15.93
C ILE A 358 -13.91 -0.72 -17.40
N TYR A 359 -14.60 0.38 -17.65
CA TYR A 359 -14.78 0.86 -19.00
C TYR A 359 -13.40 1.31 -19.49
N ASP A 360 -12.97 0.81 -20.64
CA ASP A 360 -11.99 1.51 -21.46
C ASP A 360 -12.60 2.87 -21.83
N ARG A 361 -12.48 3.83 -20.92
CA ARG A 361 -13.02 5.19 -21.09
C ARG A 361 -11.96 5.99 -21.82
N SER A 362 -12.38 6.66 -22.88
CA SER A 362 -11.61 7.80 -23.39
C SER A 362 -11.22 8.70 -22.21
N THR A 363 -9.96 9.11 -22.15
CA THR A 363 -9.52 10.04 -21.11
C THR A 363 -10.12 11.43 -21.36
N GLY A 364 -10.49 11.76 -22.60
CA GLY A 364 -11.31 12.93 -22.91
C GLY A 364 -12.78 12.75 -22.50
N VAL A 365 -13.47 13.87 -22.24
CA VAL A 365 -14.87 13.90 -21.80
C VAL A 365 -15.73 14.83 -22.65
N ASP A 366 -17.06 14.78 -22.51
CA ASP A 366 -17.93 15.74 -23.20
C ASP A 366 -17.63 17.18 -22.77
N LYS A 367 -17.68 18.13 -23.71
CA LYS A 367 -17.39 19.54 -23.41
C LYS A 367 -18.37 20.11 -22.38
N ASN A 368 -19.66 19.78 -22.48
CA ASN A 368 -20.66 20.24 -21.52
C ASN A 368 -20.41 19.63 -20.14
N PHE A 369 -19.81 18.45 -20.06
CA PHE A 369 -19.41 17.85 -18.79
C PHE A 369 -18.35 18.70 -18.07
N LEU A 370 -17.32 19.14 -18.81
CA LEU A 370 -16.29 20.04 -18.25
C LEU A 370 -16.87 21.38 -17.82
N GLU A 371 -17.75 21.96 -18.64
CA GLU A 371 -18.41 23.25 -18.34
C GLU A 371 -19.28 23.15 -17.07
N GLN A 372 -20.09 22.10 -16.94
CA GLN A 372 -20.93 21.87 -15.76
C GLN A 372 -20.12 21.64 -14.49
N VAL A 373 -19.08 20.80 -14.55
CA VAL A 373 -18.19 20.53 -13.41
C VAL A 373 -17.43 21.81 -13.02
N GLY A 374 -16.81 22.48 -13.98
CA GLY A 374 -16.03 23.69 -13.73
C GLY A 374 -16.87 24.84 -13.16
N ALA A 375 -18.10 25.02 -13.64
CA ALA A 375 -19.01 26.05 -13.12
C ALA A 375 -19.35 25.85 -11.64
N GLN A 376 -19.44 24.61 -11.18
CA GLN A 376 -19.70 24.29 -9.77
C GLN A 376 -18.42 24.34 -8.92
N LEU A 377 -17.30 23.85 -9.44
CA LEU A 377 -16.04 23.82 -8.72
C LEU A 377 -15.48 25.21 -8.43
N PHE A 378 -15.59 26.13 -9.39
CA PHE A 378 -14.90 27.42 -9.31
C PHE A 378 -15.78 28.57 -8.83
N ARG A 379 -17.06 28.32 -8.56
CA ARG A 379 -17.96 29.30 -7.96
C ARG A 379 -17.90 29.24 -6.44
N ILE A 380 -17.58 30.38 -5.83
CA ILE A 380 -17.62 30.51 -4.36
C ILE A 380 -19.09 30.60 -3.91
N PRO A 381 -19.51 29.81 -2.90
CA PRO A 381 -20.89 29.84 -2.40
C PRO A 381 -21.31 31.22 -1.87
N GLN A 382 -22.59 31.55 -2.01
CA GLN A 382 -23.13 32.76 -1.43
C GLN A 382 -22.98 32.73 0.11
N GLY A 383 -22.45 33.81 0.68
CA GLY A 383 -22.21 33.92 2.12
C GLY A 383 -20.85 33.36 2.58
N PHE A 384 -20.09 32.69 1.71
CA PHE A 384 -18.73 32.26 2.02
C PHE A 384 -17.73 33.39 1.79
N SER A 385 -16.93 33.73 2.80
CA SER A 385 -15.96 34.82 2.72
C SER A 385 -14.56 34.29 2.45
N ALA A 386 -14.23 33.98 1.18
CA ALA A 386 -12.89 33.54 0.82
C ALA A 386 -11.85 34.67 0.95
N HIS A 387 -10.57 34.31 1.12
CA HIS A 387 -9.49 35.29 1.04
C HIS A 387 -9.44 35.92 -0.37
N ARG A 388 -9.27 37.24 -0.46
CA ARG A 388 -9.36 38.01 -1.73
C ARG A 388 -8.50 37.46 -2.87
N LYS A 389 -7.29 36.97 -2.56
CA LYS A 389 -6.41 36.35 -3.57
C LYS A 389 -6.97 35.01 -4.08
N VAL A 390 -7.59 34.23 -3.21
CA VAL A 390 -8.21 32.94 -3.55
C VAL A 390 -9.47 33.18 -4.37
N GLU A 391 -10.28 34.17 -4.01
CA GLU A 391 -11.43 34.60 -4.81
C GLU A 391 -11.02 35.00 -6.24
N ALA A 392 -9.94 35.76 -6.39
CA ALA A 392 -9.41 36.10 -7.71
C ALA A 392 -8.96 34.85 -8.50
N ILE A 393 -8.31 33.87 -7.85
CA ILE A 393 -7.93 32.60 -8.48
C ILE A 393 -9.19 31.86 -8.95
N MET A 394 -10.18 31.65 -8.09
CA MET A 394 -11.41 30.93 -8.42
C MET A 394 -12.19 31.60 -9.56
N ASN A 395 -12.30 32.93 -9.56
CA ASN A 395 -12.93 33.69 -10.65
C ASN A 395 -12.19 33.55 -11.98
N ASN A 396 -10.86 33.48 -11.97
CA ASN A 396 -10.07 33.25 -13.18
C ASN A 396 -10.28 31.84 -13.73
N ARG A 397 -10.35 30.82 -12.87
CA ARG A 397 -10.64 29.44 -13.28
C ARG A 397 -12.04 29.29 -13.87
N LEU A 398 -13.04 29.91 -13.24
CA LEU A 398 -14.41 29.94 -13.76
C LEU A 398 -14.44 30.55 -15.16
N ARG A 399 -13.77 31.69 -15.36
CA ARG A 399 -13.66 32.34 -16.67
C ARG A 399 -12.95 31.48 -17.70
N ALA A 400 -11.89 30.77 -17.32
CA ALA A 400 -11.16 29.88 -18.24
C ALA A 400 -12.09 28.77 -18.76
N VAL A 401 -12.91 28.18 -17.89
CA VAL A 401 -13.91 27.19 -18.28
C VAL A 401 -15.02 27.80 -19.14
N GLU A 402 -15.59 28.95 -18.75
CA GLU A 402 -16.68 29.61 -19.50
C GLU A 402 -16.27 30.07 -20.90
N THR A 403 -15.02 30.54 -21.04
CA THR A 403 -14.47 30.98 -22.33
C THR A 403 -13.91 29.82 -23.15
N GLY A 404 -13.65 28.67 -22.52
CA GLY A 404 -13.04 27.50 -23.14
C GLY A 404 -11.54 27.65 -23.44
N ALA A 405 -10.87 28.66 -22.87
CA ALA A 405 -9.48 28.97 -23.18
C ALA A 405 -8.67 29.27 -21.91
N ARG A 406 -7.35 29.11 -21.99
CA ARG A 406 -6.39 29.40 -20.91
C ARG A 406 -6.65 28.59 -19.62
N VAL A 407 -6.96 27.31 -19.76
CA VAL A 407 -7.04 26.38 -18.62
C VAL A 407 -5.63 26.16 -18.07
N ASP A 408 -5.38 26.56 -16.83
CA ASP A 408 -4.10 26.35 -16.14
C ASP A 408 -3.99 24.95 -15.52
N TRP A 409 -2.82 24.63 -14.98
CA TRP A 409 -2.50 23.30 -14.45
C TRP A 409 -3.42 22.85 -13.32
N ALA A 410 -3.72 23.75 -12.37
CA ALA A 410 -4.57 23.44 -11.23
C ALA A 410 -6.05 23.37 -11.63
N THR A 411 -6.47 24.14 -12.64
CA THR A 411 -7.81 24.04 -13.23
C THR A 411 -7.99 22.69 -13.91
N ALA A 412 -7.00 22.25 -14.70
CA ALA A 412 -7.00 20.93 -15.33
C ALA A 412 -7.03 19.78 -14.30
N GLU A 413 -6.24 19.88 -13.22
CA GLU A 413 -6.27 18.93 -12.11
C GLU A 413 -7.68 18.83 -11.51
N MET A 414 -8.25 19.96 -11.09
CA MET A 414 -9.57 19.99 -10.45
C MET A 414 -10.69 19.50 -11.38
N LEU A 415 -10.61 19.78 -12.68
CA LEU A 415 -11.53 19.22 -13.68
C LEU A 415 -11.38 17.70 -13.80
N ALA A 416 -10.14 17.16 -13.84
CA ALA A 416 -9.91 15.73 -13.89
C ALA A 416 -10.52 15.03 -12.68
N LEU A 417 -10.23 15.54 -11.48
CA LEU A 417 -10.75 14.99 -10.23
C LEU A 417 -12.28 15.11 -10.16
N GLY A 418 -12.85 16.26 -10.51
CA GLY A 418 -14.29 16.48 -10.53
C GLY A 418 -15.02 15.54 -11.49
N CYS A 419 -14.49 15.35 -12.70
CA CYS A 419 -15.04 14.38 -13.66
C CYS A 419 -15.00 12.95 -13.10
N LEU A 420 -13.89 12.53 -12.49
CA LEU A 420 -13.76 11.21 -11.87
C LEU A 420 -14.79 11.00 -10.74
N LEU A 421 -15.00 11.99 -9.88
CA LEU A 421 -15.98 11.90 -8.78
C LEU A 421 -17.41 11.79 -9.31
N VAL A 422 -17.77 12.59 -10.32
CA VAL A 422 -19.07 12.49 -11.00
C VAL A 422 -19.19 11.13 -11.70
N GLU A 423 -18.10 10.55 -12.18
CA GLU A 423 -18.07 9.20 -12.75
C GLU A 423 -18.11 8.07 -11.70
N GLY A 424 -18.15 8.41 -10.41
CA GLY A 424 -18.22 7.45 -9.30
C GLY A 424 -16.86 6.88 -8.88
N VAL A 425 -15.76 7.50 -9.29
CA VAL A 425 -14.39 7.09 -8.94
C VAL A 425 -13.96 7.80 -7.67
N ASP A 426 -13.49 7.04 -6.69
CA ASP A 426 -12.92 7.61 -5.46
C ASP A 426 -11.55 8.21 -5.76
N VAL A 427 -11.25 9.36 -5.17
CA VAL A 427 -9.98 10.06 -5.31
C VAL A 427 -9.44 10.36 -3.92
N ARG A 428 -8.20 9.94 -3.67
CA ARG A 428 -7.44 10.28 -2.47
C ARG A 428 -6.16 11.02 -2.88
N LEU A 429 -5.97 12.23 -2.38
CA LEU A 429 -4.77 13.04 -2.53
C LEU A 429 -4.17 13.31 -1.14
N SER A 430 -2.95 12.84 -0.92
CA SER A 430 -2.27 12.94 0.36
C SER A 430 -0.86 13.49 0.16
N GLY A 431 -0.46 14.40 1.05
CA GLY A 431 0.86 15.02 0.99
C GLY A 431 0.93 16.26 1.88
N GLN A 432 2.14 16.77 2.10
CA GLN A 432 2.34 17.94 2.94
C GLN A 432 1.72 19.18 2.26
N ASP A 433 0.82 19.85 2.96
CA ASP A 433 0.11 21.07 2.50
C ASP A 433 -0.71 20.88 1.19
N CYS A 434 -1.05 19.64 0.81
CA CYS A 434 -1.65 19.36 -0.50
C CYS A 434 -3.05 19.98 -0.68
N GLU A 435 -3.80 20.27 0.39
CA GLU A 435 -5.10 20.96 0.31
C GLU A 435 -5.00 22.34 -0.38
N ARG A 436 -4.01 23.14 0.03
CA ARG A 436 -3.70 24.43 -0.59
C ARG A 436 -2.82 24.26 -1.83
N GLY A 437 -1.90 23.29 -1.76
CA GLY A 437 -0.77 23.13 -2.65
C GLY A 437 0.43 23.97 -2.18
N THR A 438 1.63 23.37 -2.23
CA THR A 438 2.91 24.00 -1.86
C THR A 438 3.07 25.38 -2.49
N PHE A 439 2.77 25.50 -3.77
CA PHE A 439 2.94 26.71 -4.59
C PHE A 439 1.70 27.62 -4.60
N ASN A 440 0.80 27.46 -3.63
CA ASN A 440 -0.46 28.20 -3.51
C ASN A 440 -1.27 28.13 -4.83
N GLN A 441 -1.30 26.95 -5.43
CA GLN A 441 -1.85 26.73 -6.76
C GLN A 441 -3.16 25.96 -6.74
N ARG A 442 -3.44 25.09 -5.76
CA ARG A 442 -4.53 24.10 -5.83
C ARG A 442 -5.83 24.63 -5.24
N HIS A 443 -5.81 24.99 -3.95
CA HIS A 443 -7.00 25.43 -3.21
C HIS A 443 -8.17 24.44 -3.32
N ALA A 444 -7.91 23.15 -3.08
CA ALA A 444 -8.93 22.12 -2.99
C ALA A 444 -9.82 22.32 -1.75
N VAL A 445 -9.26 22.92 -0.68
CA VAL A 445 -9.98 23.36 0.52
C VAL A 445 -9.85 24.88 0.64
N LEU A 446 -11.00 25.53 0.83
CA LEU A 446 -11.10 26.98 1.08
C LEU A 446 -11.44 27.22 2.55
N TYR A 447 -10.97 28.34 3.10
CA TYR A 447 -11.21 28.71 4.50
C TYR A 447 -11.95 30.04 4.61
N ASP A 448 -13.02 30.07 5.40
CA ASP A 448 -13.86 31.25 5.57
C ASP A 448 -13.19 32.28 6.48
N GLN A 449 -12.86 33.45 5.90
CA GLN A 449 -12.15 34.53 6.56
C GLN A 449 -13.03 35.31 7.54
N PHE A 450 -14.36 35.31 7.36
CA PHE A 450 -15.27 35.95 8.30
C PHE A 450 -15.40 35.09 9.56
N GLU A 451 -15.53 33.78 9.39
CA GLU A 451 -15.60 32.84 10.51
C GLU A 451 -14.31 32.78 11.34
N ALA A 452 -13.17 32.93 10.69
CA ALA A 452 -11.87 33.04 11.34
C ALA A 452 -11.80 34.22 12.34
N LEU A 453 -12.55 35.32 12.12
CA LEU A 453 -12.62 36.45 13.06
C LEU A 453 -13.24 36.06 14.40
N SER A 454 -14.05 34.99 14.42
CA SER A 454 -14.66 34.44 15.63
C SER A 454 -13.89 33.24 16.19
N GLY A 455 -12.67 32.97 15.69
CA GLY A 455 -11.85 31.82 16.09
C GLY A 455 -12.33 30.47 15.55
N ARG A 456 -13.28 30.45 14.61
CA ARG A 456 -13.76 29.23 13.96
C ARG A 456 -12.98 28.99 12.67
N ASN A 457 -12.47 27.76 12.49
CA ASN A 457 -11.77 27.36 11.26
C ASN A 457 -12.72 26.62 10.33
N SER A 458 -13.72 27.32 9.80
CA SER A 458 -14.71 26.74 8.87
C SER A 458 -14.11 26.63 7.47
N SER A 459 -14.21 25.44 6.88
CA SER A 459 -13.70 25.15 5.54
C SER A 459 -14.81 24.76 4.56
N TYR A 460 -14.53 24.94 3.27
CA TYR A 460 -15.37 24.53 2.15
C TYR A 460 -14.51 23.84 1.10
N THR A 461 -14.88 22.61 0.74
CA THR A 461 -14.20 21.82 -0.29
C THR A 461 -15.10 21.74 -1.52
N PRO A 462 -14.80 22.45 -2.63
CA PRO A 462 -15.69 22.47 -3.80
C PRO A 462 -15.98 21.08 -4.38
N LEU A 463 -14.98 20.19 -4.41
CA LEU A 463 -15.12 18.80 -4.88
C LEU A 463 -16.10 17.97 -4.03
N HIS A 464 -16.34 18.35 -2.76
CA HIS A 464 -17.35 17.68 -1.92
C HIS A 464 -18.78 18.10 -2.25
N ASN A 465 -18.95 19.24 -2.92
CA ASN A 465 -20.23 19.93 -3.09
C ASN A 465 -20.72 19.96 -4.55
N ILE A 466 -20.10 19.17 -5.43
CA ILE A 466 -20.60 18.98 -6.79
C ILE A 466 -21.95 18.25 -6.73
N ASP A 467 -22.94 18.77 -7.44
CA ASP A 467 -24.23 18.14 -7.69
C ASP A 467 -24.08 17.00 -8.71
N VAL A 468 -23.58 15.86 -8.22
CA VAL A 468 -23.29 14.68 -9.05
C VAL A 468 -24.56 14.15 -9.74
N GLU A 469 -25.67 14.07 -9.01
CA GLU A 469 -26.94 13.55 -9.55
C GLU A 469 -27.52 14.50 -10.60
N GLY A 470 -27.50 15.80 -10.34
CA GLY A 470 -27.95 16.82 -11.30
C GLY A 470 -27.10 16.84 -12.57
N ILE A 471 -25.76 16.73 -12.45
CA ILE A 471 -24.88 16.66 -13.63
C ILE A 471 -25.16 15.38 -14.44
N ARG A 472 -25.22 14.21 -13.79
CA ARG A 472 -25.49 12.93 -14.47
C ARG A 472 -26.84 12.94 -15.18
N SER A 473 -27.86 13.49 -14.53
CA SER A 473 -29.21 13.60 -15.10
C SER A 473 -29.24 14.57 -16.29
N THR A 474 -28.65 15.76 -16.14
CA THR A 474 -28.62 16.80 -17.17
C THR A 474 -27.89 16.33 -18.43
N LEU A 475 -26.78 15.60 -18.26
CA LEU A 475 -25.95 15.09 -19.35
C LEU A 475 -26.36 13.69 -19.84
N GLN A 476 -27.42 13.11 -19.26
CA GLN A 476 -27.92 11.77 -19.60
C GLN A 476 -26.80 10.70 -19.58
N MET A 477 -25.96 10.72 -18.54
CA MET A 477 -24.84 9.79 -18.43
C MET A 477 -25.33 8.37 -18.14
N THR A 478 -25.38 7.53 -19.18
CA THR A 478 -25.84 6.13 -19.08
C THR A 478 -24.82 5.22 -18.39
N GLY A 479 -25.28 4.24 -17.60
CA GLY A 479 -24.43 3.29 -16.90
C GLY A 479 -23.87 3.80 -15.56
N LEU A 480 -24.29 4.98 -15.12
CA LEU A 480 -23.91 5.60 -13.84
C LEU A 480 -25.13 5.92 -12.96
N GLU A 481 -26.33 5.48 -13.35
CA GLU A 481 -27.60 5.83 -12.71
C GLU A 481 -27.69 5.33 -11.27
N LYS A 482 -27.02 4.21 -10.97
CA LYS A 482 -26.95 3.60 -9.63
C LYS A 482 -25.59 3.75 -8.96
N ALA A 483 -24.60 4.30 -9.67
CA ALA A 483 -23.27 4.45 -9.09
C ALA A 483 -23.34 5.48 -7.95
N PRO A 484 -22.73 5.25 -6.78
CA PRO A 484 -22.59 6.32 -5.79
C PRO A 484 -21.72 7.46 -6.35
N ARG A 485 -21.80 8.65 -5.74
CA ARG A 485 -20.78 9.68 -5.98
C ARG A 485 -19.41 9.15 -5.55
N GLY A 486 -18.36 9.53 -6.28
CA GLY A 486 -16.99 9.28 -5.82
C GLY A 486 -16.73 10.00 -4.50
N ARG A 487 -15.97 9.36 -3.61
CA ARG A 487 -15.41 9.99 -2.41
C ARG A 487 -14.16 10.78 -2.79
N PHE A 488 -14.03 11.98 -2.23
CA PHE A 488 -12.82 12.78 -2.38
C PHE A 488 -12.18 12.98 -1.00
N ASP A 489 -10.98 12.44 -0.81
CA ASP A 489 -10.19 12.63 0.39
C ASP A 489 -8.96 13.47 0.01
N VAL A 490 -8.87 14.70 0.51
CA VAL A 490 -7.66 15.54 0.40
C VAL A 490 -7.08 15.73 1.78
N VAL A 491 -5.84 15.28 1.96
CA VAL A 491 -5.27 15.05 3.29
C VAL A 491 -3.91 15.73 3.40
N ASN A 492 -3.85 16.79 4.21
CA ASN A 492 -2.56 17.33 4.63
C ASN A 492 -1.87 16.28 5.53
N SER A 493 -0.82 15.65 5.00
CA SER A 493 -0.08 14.63 5.71
C SER A 493 0.78 15.23 6.83
N PRO A 494 1.20 14.45 7.85
CA PRO A 494 2.30 14.86 8.71
C PRO A 494 3.60 15.01 7.90
N LEU A 495 4.62 15.61 8.52
CA LEU A 495 5.97 15.75 7.96
C LEU A 495 6.71 14.40 8.00
N SER A 496 6.28 13.48 7.14
CA SER A 496 6.81 12.13 6.97
C SER A 496 6.66 11.74 5.51
N GLU A 497 7.75 11.34 4.85
CA GLU A 497 7.71 10.83 3.48
C GLU A 497 7.60 9.30 3.47
N GLU A 498 8.44 8.59 4.22
CA GLU A 498 8.49 7.12 4.20
C GLU A 498 7.19 6.50 4.69
N GLY A 499 6.73 6.91 5.86
CA GLY A 499 5.49 6.46 6.48
C GLY A 499 4.28 6.79 5.60
N VAL A 500 4.16 8.02 5.11
CA VAL A 500 2.99 8.46 4.33
C VAL A 500 2.98 7.77 2.96
N LEU A 501 4.10 7.69 2.24
CA LEU A 501 4.13 7.00 0.94
C LEU A 501 3.81 5.50 1.09
N GLY A 502 4.33 4.85 2.14
CA GLY A 502 3.97 3.45 2.44
C GLY A 502 2.48 3.29 2.76
N PHE A 503 1.89 4.22 3.50
CA PHE A 503 0.45 4.25 3.77
C PHE A 503 -0.36 4.39 2.48
N GLU A 504 -0.03 5.34 1.61
CA GLU A 504 -0.75 5.54 0.35
C GLU A 504 -0.58 4.36 -0.61
N TYR A 505 0.59 3.70 -0.62
CA TYR A 505 0.78 2.45 -1.36
C TYR A 505 -0.12 1.33 -0.82
N GLY A 506 -0.21 1.18 0.51
CA GLY A 506 -1.12 0.23 1.13
C GLY A 506 -2.59 0.49 0.80
N TYR A 507 -2.98 1.77 0.79
CA TYR A 507 -4.33 2.20 0.44
C TYR A 507 -4.66 1.88 -1.03
N SER A 508 -3.74 2.18 -1.96
CA SER A 508 -3.96 1.95 -3.40
C SER A 508 -4.10 0.46 -3.76
N LEU A 509 -3.49 -0.45 -2.99
CA LEU A 509 -3.66 -1.90 -3.16
C LEU A 509 -5.10 -2.36 -2.88
N GLN A 510 -5.81 -1.68 -1.97
CA GLN A 510 -7.18 -2.03 -1.58
C GLN A 510 -8.23 -1.23 -2.36
N THR A 511 -7.85 -0.11 -2.99
CA THR A 511 -8.73 0.71 -3.82
C THR A 511 -8.29 0.71 -5.30
N PRO A 512 -8.21 -0.46 -5.98
CA PRO A 512 -7.77 -0.50 -7.37
C PRO A 512 -8.70 0.28 -8.31
N MET A 513 -9.95 0.54 -7.94
CA MET A 513 -10.89 1.33 -8.75
C MET A 513 -10.89 2.83 -8.39
N GLY A 514 -10.03 3.27 -7.47
CA GLY A 514 -9.86 4.67 -7.09
C GLY A 514 -8.52 5.24 -7.56
N LEU A 515 -8.41 6.56 -7.58
CA LEU A 515 -7.19 7.30 -7.86
C LEU A 515 -6.52 7.67 -6.54
N THR A 516 -5.36 7.07 -6.25
CA THR A 516 -4.57 7.41 -5.05
C THR A 516 -3.32 8.18 -5.47
N ILE A 517 -3.17 9.40 -4.95
CA ILE A 517 -2.09 10.32 -5.29
C ILE A 517 -1.33 10.67 -4.02
N TRP A 518 -0.02 10.45 -4.05
CA TRP A 518 0.91 11.01 -3.08
C TRP A 518 1.66 12.19 -3.70
N GLU A 519 1.70 13.33 -3.02
CA GLU A 519 2.41 14.53 -3.47
C GLU A 519 3.56 14.88 -2.52
N ALA A 520 4.77 14.92 -3.07
CA ALA A 520 5.93 15.47 -2.36
C ALA A 520 5.85 17.00 -2.35
N GLN A 521 6.29 17.65 -1.26
CA GLN A 521 6.31 19.11 -1.19
C GLN A 521 7.22 19.70 -2.29
N PHE A 522 8.41 19.13 -2.44
CA PHE A 522 9.28 19.21 -3.60
C PHE A 522 9.71 17.79 -3.97
N GLY A 523 9.88 17.50 -5.27
CA GLY A 523 10.22 16.15 -5.71
C GLY A 523 11.57 15.66 -5.16
N ASP A 524 12.47 16.57 -4.79
CA ASP A 524 13.75 16.30 -4.15
C ASP A 524 13.61 15.45 -2.86
N PHE A 525 12.52 15.62 -2.11
CA PHE A 525 12.28 14.97 -0.81
C PHE A 525 11.76 13.53 -0.93
N ALA A 526 11.41 13.05 -2.14
CA ALA A 526 10.98 11.67 -2.35
C ALA A 526 12.06 10.64 -1.97
N ASN A 527 13.32 11.06 -1.88
CA ASN A 527 14.42 10.24 -1.38
C ASN A 527 14.26 9.81 0.09
N GLY A 528 13.47 10.52 0.90
CA GLY A 528 13.12 10.11 2.26
C GLY A 528 12.32 8.81 2.28
N ALA A 529 11.59 8.51 1.20
CA ALA A 529 10.79 7.30 1.04
C ALA A 529 11.41 6.27 0.08
N GLN A 530 12.74 6.30 -0.10
CA GLN A 530 13.42 5.44 -1.08
C GLN A 530 13.16 3.94 -0.86
N THR A 531 13.07 3.50 0.39
CA THR A 531 12.73 2.10 0.70
C THR A 531 11.35 1.71 0.17
N MET A 532 10.35 2.59 0.25
CA MET A 532 9.02 2.35 -0.33
C MET A 532 9.08 2.29 -1.85
N ILE A 533 9.82 3.21 -2.47
CA ILE A 533 10.01 3.26 -3.93
C ILE A 533 10.64 1.97 -4.44
N ASP A 534 11.79 1.58 -3.88
CA ASP A 534 12.59 0.45 -4.36
C ASP A 534 11.93 -0.89 -4.11
N THR A 535 11.29 -1.05 -2.95
CA THR A 535 10.92 -2.37 -2.44
C THR A 535 9.44 -2.69 -2.55
N PHE A 536 8.59 -1.69 -2.78
CA PHE A 536 7.15 -1.87 -2.96
C PHE A 536 6.67 -1.33 -4.31
N ILE A 537 6.95 -0.07 -4.63
CA ILE A 537 6.39 0.59 -5.81
C ILE A 537 6.96 0.00 -7.10
N THR A 538 8.29 -0.09 -7.23
CA THR A 538 8.93 -0.53 -8.48
C THR A 538 9.05 -2.06 -8.61
N SER A 539 8.90 -2.80 -7.51
CA SER A 539 9.16 -4.25 -7.49
C SER A 539 8.03 -5.10 -6.92
N GLY A 540 6.97 -4.51 -6.35
CA GLY A 540 5.90 -5.24 -5.69
C GLY A 540 5.06 -6.11 -6.63
N GLU A 541 4.86 -5.69 -7.87
CA GLU A 541 4.16 -6.52 -8.86
C GLU A 541 4.99 -7.73 -9.28
N GLN A 542 6.28 -7.56 -9.57
CA GLN A 542 7.15 -8.67 -9.95
C GLN A 542 7.25 -9.71 -8.82
N LYS A 543 7.54 -9.24 -7.61
CA LYS A 543 7.77 -10.12 -6.45
C LYS A 543 6.52 -10.80 -5.95
N TRP A 544 5.39 -10.08 -5.92
CA TRP A 544 4.19 -10.50 -5.18
C TRP A 544 2.91 -10.47 -5.99
N GLN A 545 2.99 -10.19 -7.29
CA GLN A 545 1.82 -10.07 -8.19
C GLN A 545 0.79 -9.03 -7.69
N ARG A 546 1.26 -8.01 -6.98
CA ARG A 546 0.43 -6.91 -6.47
C ARG A 546 0.59 -5.69 -7.37
N GLN A 547 -0.34 -5.47 -8.31
CA GLN A 547 -0.35 -4.21 -9.04
C GLN A 547 -0.97 -3.08 -8.19
N SER A 548 -0.55 -1.85 -8.47
CA SER A 548 -0.91 -0.65 -7.72
C SER A 548 -1.07 0.53 -8.67
N GLY A 549 -2.12 1.32 -8.46
CA GLY A 549 -2.44 2.49 -9.30
C GLY A 549 -1.92 3.82 -8.75
N ILE A 550 -1.01 3.78 -7.77
CA ILE A 550 -0.54 4.97 -7.06
C ILE A 550 0.13 5.97 -8.00
N VAL A 551 -0.17 7.26 -7.84
CA VAL A 551 0.47 8.37 -8.56
C VAL A 551 1.40 9.10 -7.60
N LEU A 552 2.65 9.32 -8.03
CA LEU A 552 3.63 10.14 -7.31
C LEU A 552 3.77 11.47 -8.04
N ASN A 553 3.22 12.54 -7.46
CA ASN A 553 3.43 13.91 -7.92
C ASN A 553 4.74 14.46 -7.32
N LEU A 554 5.75 14.68 -8.17
CA LEU A 554 7.09 15.09 -7.78
C LEU A 554 7.44 16.45 -8.41
N PRO A 555 7.26 17.58 -7.70
CA PRO A 555 7.58 18.89 -8.25
C PRO A 555 9.05 19.00 -8.66
N HIS A 556 9.31 19.29 -9.94
CA HIS A 556 10.63 19.25 -10.55
C HIS A 556 10.91 20.54 -11.35
N GLY A 557 12.15 21.04 -11.28
CA GLY A 557 12.66 22.04 -12.24
C GLY A 557 13.82 22.90 -11.73
N PHE A 558 14.77 23.20 -12.61
CA PHE A 558 15.97 23.97 -12.28
C PHE A 558 15.70 25.48 -12.33
N GLU A 559 15.18 26.01 -11.23
CA GLU A 559 14.69 27.40 -11.13
C GLU A 559 15.55 28.27 -10.20
N GLY A 560 16.79 27.85 -9.92
CA GLY A 560 17.74 28.61 -9.09
C GLY A 560 17.50 28.54 -7.59
N GLN A 561 16.67 27.61 -7.10
CA GLN A 561 16.34 27.46 -5.67
C GLN A 561 17.32 26.55 -4.88
N GLY A 562 18.40 26.11 -5.52
CA GLY A 562 19.43 25.27 -4.90
C GLY A 562 19.17 23.75 -5.05
N PRO A 563 20.08 22.93 -4.50
CA PRO A 563 20.15 21.49 -4.78
C PRO A 563 19.04 20.63 -4.16
N GLU A 564 18.26 21.17 -3.22
CA GLU A 564 17.17 20.47 -2.52
C GLU A 564 15.77 20.96 -2.96
N HIS A 565 15.71 21.82 -3.97
CA HIS A 565 14.48 22.39 -4.51
C HIS A 565 14.55 22.47 -6.04
N SER A 566 15.21 21.51 -6.69
CA SER A 566 15.46 21.54 -8.14
C SER A 566 15.14 20.21 -8.82
N SER A 567 15.59 19.09 -8.25
CA SER A 567 15.56 17.81 -8.93
C SER A 567 14.89 16.72 -8.10
N ALA A 568 13.76 16.26 -8.63
CA ALA A 568 13.13 15.00 -8.27
C ALA A 568 13.91 13.73 -8.68
N ARG A 569 15.15 13.87 -9.19
CA ARG A 569 16.05 12.76 -9.56
C ARG A 569 15.45 11.80 -10.59
N ILE A 570 15.00 12.37 -11.71
CA ILE A 570 14.37 11.65 -12.83
C ILE A 570 15.21 10.43 -13.23
N GLU A 571 16.52 10.60 -13.30
CA GLU A 571 17.49 9.57 -13.64
C GLU A 571 17.38 8.31 -12.78
N ARG A 572 17.04 8.46 -11.49
CA ARG A 572 16.89 7.33 -10.57
C ARG A 572 15.64 6.53 -10.87
N PHE A 573 14.53 7.20 -11.14
CA PHE A 573 13.29 6.50 -11.50
C PHE A 573 13.42 5.79 -12.85
N LEU A 574 14.08 6.41 -13.84
CA LEU A 574 14.36 5.76 -15.11
C LEU A 574 15.27 4.54 -14.96
N GLN A 575 16.28 4.60 -14.10
CA GLN A 575 17.14 3.44 -13.79
C GLN A 575 16.37 2.27 -13.13
N LEU A 576 15.27 2.57 -12.42
CA LEU A 576 14.43 1.56 -11.77
C LEU A 576 13.37 0.96 -12.71
N VAL A 577 13.21 1.46 -13.94
CA VAL A 577 12.30 0.87 -14.93
C VAL A 577 12.87 -0.46 -15.43
N ASN A 578 12.05 -1.49 -15.50
CA ASN A 578 12.44 -2.85 -15.91
C ASN A 578 12.40 -3.05 -17.44
N GLU A 579 12.79 -2.05 -18.22
CA GLU A 579 12.83 -2.10 -19.68
C GLU A 579 14.28 -2.33 -20.15
N ASP A 580 14.48 -3.16 -21.17
CA ASP A 580 15.81 -3.38 -21.74
C ASP A 580 16.23 -2.14 -22.55
N SER A 581 17.45 -1.65 -22.32
CA SER A 581 17.98 -0.47 -23.01
C SER A 581 18.36 -0.73 -24.46
N ASP A 582 18.61 -2.00 -24.82
CA ASP A 582 18.98 -2.43 -26.16
C ASP A 582 17.77 -2.94 -26.95
N ASP A 583 16.72 -3.42 -26.28
CA ASP A 583 15.49 -3.96 -26.89
C ASP A 583 14.22 -3.50 -26.16
N PHE A 584 13.72 -2.32 -26.53
CA PHE A 584 12.48 -1.80 -25.97
C PHE A 584 11.28 -2.63 -26.47
N THR A 585 10.46 -3.14 -25.55
CA THR A 585 9.16 -3.79 -25.79
C THR A 585 8.27 -2.96 -26.71
N ALA A 586 8.39 -1.62 -26.66
CA ALA A 586 7.63 -0.72 -27.51
C ALA A 586 7.96 -0.86 -29.02
N HIS A 587 9.11 -1.42 -29.39
CA HIS A 587 9.44 -1.77 -30.78
C HIS A 587 8.59 -2.93 -31.29
N GLU A 588 8.28 -3.90 -30.43
CA GLU A 588 7.46 -5.05 -30.77
C GLU A 588 5.96 -4.76 -30.59
N ASP A 589 5.58 -4.34 -29.39
CA ASP A 589 4.19 -4.11 -28.99
C ASP A 589 4.11 -2.99 -27.94
N VAL A 590 3.64 -1.84 -28.42
CA VAL A 590 3.37 -0.64 -27.65
C VAL A 590 2.37 -0.85 -26.51
N ASN A 591 1.40 -1.76 -26.66
CA ASN A 591 0.42 -2.06 -25.63
C ASN A 591 1.01 -2.99 -24.57
N ALA A 592 1.83 -3.96 -24.99
CA ALA A 592 2.57 -4.80 -24.06
C ALA A 592 3.55 -3.98 -23.20
N ALA A 593 4.20 -2.96 -23.76
CA ALA A 593 5.07 -2.06 -22.99
C ALA A 593 4.34 -1.41 -21.80
N ASN A 594 3.06 -1.04 -21.98
CA ASN A 594 2.27 -0.44 -20.90
C ASN A 594 1.97 -1.39 -19.74
N THR A 595 1.86 -2.71 -20.02
CA THR A 595 1.50 -3.73 -19.03
C THR A 595 2.70 -4.48 -18.47
N ARG A 596 3.81 -4.57 -19.21
CA ARG A 596 5.05 -5.23 -18.78
C ARG A 596 5.94 -4.32 -17.94
N THR A 597 5.92 -3.02 -18.20
CA THR A 597 6.69 -2.06 -17.40
C THR A 597 6.25 -2.09 -15.94
N ASN A 598 7.20 -1.99 -15.01
CA ASN A 598 6.93 -1.97 -13.58
C ASN A 598 6.38 -0.61 -13.11
N VAL A 599 6.82 0.50 -13.72
CA VAL A 599 6.34 1.85 -13.43
C VAL A 599 6.27 2.70 -14.69
N GLN A 600 5.32 3.62 -14.74
CA GLN A 600 5.21 4.60 -15.82
C GLN A 600 5.84 5.92 -15.37
N VAL A 601 6.80 6.43 -16.15
CA VAL A 601 7.50 7.68 -15.84
C VAL A 601 7.12 8.74 -16.84
N VAL A 602 6.56 9.87 -16.39
CA VAL A 602 6.07 10.95 -17.26
C VAL A 602 6.51 12.33 -16.78
N ILE A 603 6.80 13.21 -17.74
CA ILE A 603 7.08 14.63 -17.52
C ILE A 603 6.06 15.41 -18.39
N PRO A 604 4.80 15.54 -17.95
CA PRO A 604 3.78 16.25 -18.72
C PRO A 604 4.20 17.70 -18.91
N SER A 605 3.81 18.28 -20.05
CA SER A 605 4.22 19.64 -20.42
C SER A 605 3.11 20.65 -20.66
N THR A 606 1.86 20.20 -20.60
CA THR A 606 0.68 21.03 -20.71
C THR A 606 -0.36 20.60 -19.66
N PRO A 607 -1.26 21.51 -19.24
CA PRO A 607 -2.38 21.16 -18.37
C PRO A 607 -3.24 19.99 -18.90
N ALA A 608 -3.50 19.93 -20.21
CA ALA A 608 -4.23 18.82 -20.83
C ALA A 608 -3.53 17.47 -20.66
N GLN A 609 -2.22 17.42 -20.82
CA GLN A 609 -1.44 16.20 -20.59
C GLN A 609 -1.57 15.72 -19.13
N TYR A 610 -1.62 16.65 -18.17
CA TYR A 610 -1.83 16.29 -16.76
C TYR A 610 -3.21 15.68 -16.52
N PHE A 611 -4.26 16.33 -17.03
CA PHE A 611 -5.63 15.81 -16.95
C PHE A 611 -5.75 14.39 -17.52
N HIS A 612 -5.22 14.16 -18.72
CA HIS A 612 -5.29 12.86 -19.36
C HIS A 612 -4.46 11.81 -18.64
N ALA A 613 -3.29 12.17 -18.09
CA ALA A 613 -2.47 11.24 -17.31
C ALA A 613 -3.20 10.74 -16.05
N LEU A 614 -3.88 11.63 -15.31
CA LEU A 614 -4.66 11.25 -14.14
C LEU A 614 -5.82 10.33 -14.49
N ARG A 615 -6.59 10.67 -15.54
CA ARG A 615 -7.73 9.85 -15.98
C ARG A 615 -7.29 8.50 -16.55
N ARG A 616 -6.12 8.43 -17.21
CA ARG A 616 -5.54 7.20 -17.76
C ARG A 616 -5.30 6.13 -16.69
N GLN A 617 -4.90 6.53 -15.47
CA GLN A 617 -4.71 5.60 -14.36
C GLN A 617 -5.97 4.77 -14.04
N ILE A 618 -7.14 5.34 -14.31
CA ILE A 618 -8.43 4.73 -14.01
C ILE A 618 -9.03 4.05 -15.23
N SER A 619 -8.90 4.65 -16.42
CA SER A 619 -9.45 4.07 -17.65
C SER A 619 -8.72 2.82 -18.13
N SER A 620 -7.47 2.62 -17.70
CA SER A 620 -6.69 1.43 -18.05
C SER A 620 -7.29 0.16 -17.43
N SER A 621 -7.18 -0.98 -18.12
CA SER A 621 -7.58 -2.30 -17.61
C SER A 621 -6.63 -2.90 -16.56
N TYR A 622 -5.50 -2.23 -16.31
CA TYR A 622 -4.44 -2.62 -15.40
C TYR A 622 -4.14 -1.47 -14.44
N ARG A 623 -3.35 -1.72 -13.39
CA ARG A 623 -2.85 -0.67 -12.50
C ARG A 623 -1.34 -0.70 -12.45
N LYS A 624 -0.72 0.42 -12.86
CA LYS A 624 0.71 0.64 -12.76
C LYS A 624 0.98 1.91 -11.97
N PRO A 625 2.02 1.96 -11.13
CA PRO A 625 2.43 3.20 -10.52
C PRO A 625 2.80 4.22 -11.58
N LEU A 626 2.41 5.48 -11.36
CA LEU A 626 2.70 6.60 -12.25
C LEU A 626 3.60 7.61 -11.52
N ILE A 627 4.85 7.71 -11.95
CA ILE A 627 5.81 8.69 -11.46
C ILE A 627 5.71 9.93 -12.34
N MET A 628 5.24 11.03 -11.76
CA MET A 628 4.96 12.26 -12.49
C MET A 628 5.83 13.41 -11.99
N PHE A 629 6.66 13.94 -12.88
CA PHE A 629 7.44 15.13 -12.59
C PHE A 629 6.60 16.37 -12.88
N THR A 630 5.99 16.90 -11.82
CA THR A 630 5.04 18.02 -11.90
C THR A 630 5.78 19.36 -11.92
N PRO A 631 5.20 20.42 -12.50
CA PRO A 631 5.85 21.71 -12.60
C PRO A 631 5.87 22.49 -11.27
N LYS A 632 6.75 23.50 -11.23
CA LYS A 632 6.77 24.55 -10.19
C LYS A 632 6.42 25.91 -10.78
N SER A 633 7.36 26.62 -11.40
CA SER A 633 7.11 27.93 -12.02
C SER A 633 6.06 27.90 -13.13
N LEU A 634 5.99 26.79 -13.87
CA LEU A 634 5.02 26.63 -14.97
C LEU A 634 3.57 26.58 -14.50
N LEU A 635 3.31 26.33 -13.21
CA LEU A 635 1.98 26.48 -12.61
C LEU A 635 1.40 27.88 -12.81
N HIS A 636 2.26 28.91 -12.93
CA HIS A 636 1.88 30.32 -13.06
C HIS A 636 2.40 30.95 -14.36
N HIS A 637 3.06 30.18 -15.23
CA HIS A 637 3.62 30.69 -16.48
C HIS A 637 2.52 30.87 -17.53
N ARG A 638 2.23 32.11 -17.92
CA ARG A 638 1.06 32.44 -18.77
C ARG A 638 0.96 31.64 -20.08
N PRO A 639 2.05 31.37 -20.82
CA PRO A 639 1.99 30.51 -22.01
C PRO A 639 1.71 29.03 -21.71
N CYS A 640 1.96 28.54 -20.49
CA CYS A 640 1.67 27.16 -20.11
C CYS A 640 0.18 27.00 -19.73
N ASN A 641 -0.65 26.95 -20.76
CA ASN A 641 -2.08 26.73 -20.64
C ASN A 641 -2.56 25.77 -21.74
N SER A 642 -3.76 25.23 -21.58
CA SER A 642 -4.45 24.43 -22.61
C SER A 642 -5.83 25.02 -22.89
N ASP A 643 -6.38 24.72 -24.05
CA ASP A 643 -7.76 25.08 -24.38
C ASP A 643 -8.69 23.95 -23.94
N LEU A 644 -9.95 24.27 -23.64
CA LEU A 644 -10.90 23.27 -23.15
C LEU A 644 -11.11 22.14 -24.15
N ALA A 645 -10.92 22.42 -25.45
CA ALA A 645 -10.95 21.42 -26.52
C ALA A 645 -9.94 20.29 -26.33
N ASP A 646 -8.78 20.57 -25.72
CA ASP A 646 -7.71 19.59 -25.48
C ASP A 646 -8.07 18.52 -24.44
N PHE A 647 -9.20 18.70 -23.75
CA PHE A 647 -9.75 17.80 -22.72
C PHE A 647 -10.96 17.01 -23.21
N THR A 648 -11.42 17.26 -24.45
CA THR A 648 -12.71 16.74 -24.94
C THR A 648 -12.61 15.35 -25.55
N LEU A 649 -13.76 14.71 -25.82
CA LEU A 649 -13.85 13.41 -26.50
C LEU A 649 -12.96 13.35 -27.75
N GLY A 650 -12.22 12.25 -27.90
CA GLY A 650 -11.26 12.06 -29.01
C GLY A 650 -9.84 12.56 -28.71
N THR A 651 -9.65 13.28 -27.59
CA THR A 651 -8.31 13.62 -27.07
C THR A 651 -7.83 12.57 -26.06
N SER A 652 -6.50 12.47 -25.93
CA SER A 652 -5.86 11.54 -24.99
C SER A 652 -4.46 12.01 -24.62
N PHE A 653 -3.85 11.33 -23.65
CA PHE A 653 -2.44 11.57 -23.31
C PHE A 653 -1.54 11.24 -24.51
N GLN A 654 -0.79 12.24 -24.97
CA GLN A 654 0.19 12.06 -26.05
C GLN A 654 1.56 11.75 -25.46
N ARG A 655 2.18 10.63 -25.84
CA ARG A 655 3.53 10.27 -25.34
C ARG A 655 4.60 11.24 -25.85
N VAL A 656 4.40 11.76 -27.06
CA VAL A 656 5.22 12.78 -27.70
C VAL A 656 4.27 13.84 -28.21
N LEU A 657 4.49 15.10 -27.83
CA LEU A 657 3.73 16.21 -28.39
C LEU A 657 4.38 16.66 -29.70
N PRO A 658 3.58 17.02 -30.72
CA PRO A 658 4.11 17.71 -31.88
C PRO A 658 4.64 19.10 -31.49
N PRO A 659 5.48 19.73 -32.34
CA PRO A 659 5.85 21.13 -32.19
C PRO A 659 4.61 22.02 -32.03
N HIS A 660 4.74 23.13 -31.29
CA HIS A 660 3.62 24.05 -31.13
C HIS A 660 3.30 24.68 -32.50
N PRO A 661 2.02 24.93 -32.86
CA PRO A 661 1.68 25.54 -34.15
C PRO A 661 2.35 26.89 -34.44
N ASP A 662 2.73 27.62 -33.38
CA ASP A 662 3.48 28.88 -33.47
C ASP A 662 4.99 28.70 -33.65
N ASP A 663 5.52 27.49 -33.46
CA ASP A 663 6.90 27.17 -33.77
C ASP A 663 6.99 27.09 -35.31
N GLN A 664 7.64 28.09 -35.92
CA GLN A 664 7.87 28.09 -37.37
C GLN A 664 8.89 26.99 -37.74
N VAL A 665 8.42 25.76 -37.87
CA VAL A 665 9.23 24.62 -38.30
C VAL A 665 8.94 24.32 -39.76
N THR A 666 9.84 24.72 -40.66
CA THR A 666 9.85 24.19 -42.03
C THR A 666 10.42 22.78 -41.96
N MET A 667 9.55 21.76 -41.94
CA MET A 667 9.98 20.37 -42.05
C MET A 667 10.59 20.16 -43.44
N VAL A 668 11.87 19.80 -43.49
CA VAL A 668 12.59 19.41 -44.71
C VAL A 668 12.64 17.89 -44.82
N ASN A 669 12.92 17.32 -46.00
CA ASN A 669 13.10 15.87 -46.12
C ASN A 669 14.30 15.38 -45.30
N ASP A 670 14.34 14.12 -44.88
CA ASP A 670 15.42 13.55 -44.03
C ASP A 670 16.83 13.80 -44.61
N ASP A 671 16.95 13.75 -45.93
CA ASP A 671 18.14 14.00 -46.74
C ASP A 671 18.53 15.49 -46.85
N GLU A 672 17.64 16.40 -46.43
CA GLU A 672 17.83 17.86 -46.39
C GLU A 672 18.03 18.39 -44.95
N VAL A 673 17.99 17.52 -43.94
CA VAL A 673 18.26 17.86 -42.53
C VAL A 673 19.73 18.23 -42.36
N SER A 674 20.04 19.51 -42.55
CA SER A 674 21.38 20.09 -42.36
C SER A 674 21.59 20.67 -40.96
N THR A 675 20.56 20.69 -40.10
CA THR A 675 20.60 21.25 -38.74
C THR A 675 19.86 20.39 -37.72
N SER A 676 20.32 20.45 -36.46
CA SER A 676 20.05 19.51 -35.37
C SER A 676 18.58 19.41 -34.96
N THR A 677 18.03 18.18 -34.95
CA THR A 677 16.78 17.86 -34.24
C THR A 677 17.03 17.95 -32.73
N ILE A 678 16.37 18.89 -32.04
CA ILE A 678 16.44 19.01 -30.58
C ILE A 678 15.21 18.30 -30.00
N LEU A 679 15.44 17.27 -29.18
CA LEU A 679 14.41 16.56 -28.42
C LEU A 679 14.50 16.96 -26.94
N PRO A 680 13.87 18.07 -26.50
CA PRO A 680 13.92 18.46 -25.09
C PRO A 680 12.84 17.76 -24.27
N SER A 681 13.22 17.16 -23.14
CA SER A 681 12.28 16.83 -22.06
C SER A 681 12.06 18.07 -21.18
N PHE A 682 11.02 18.81 -21.55
CA PHE A 682 10.31 19.85 -20.80
C PHE A 682 11.02 21.19 -20.47
N LEU A 683 12.02 21.25 -19.59
CA LEU A 683 12.52 22.57 -19.11
C LEU A 683 13.29 23.34 -20.17
N VAL A 684 13.91 22.61 -21.09
CA VAL A 684 14.62 23.18 -22.22
C VAL A 684 13.63 23.72 -23.27
N SER A 685 12.40 23.21 -23.37
CA SER A 685 11.42 23.65 -24.39
C SER A 685 11.00 25.11 -24.18
N TYR A 686 10.50 25.50 -23.00
CA TYR A 686 10.11 26.90 -22.77
C TYR A 686 11.32 27.82 -22.55
N GLY A 687 12.42 27.30 -21.97
CA GLY A 687 13.67 28.05 -21.85
C GLY A 687 14.29 28.38 -23.22
N PHE A 688 14.31 27.45 -24.17
CA PHE A 688 14.77 27.69 -25.54
C PHE A 688 13.76 28.42 -26.40
N VAL A 689 12.45 28.18 -26.29
CA VAL A 689 11.43 28.96 -27.03
C VAL A 689 11.41 30.42 -26.56
N ALA A 690 11.70 30.69 -25.29
CA ALA A 690 11.89 32.05 -24.79
C ALA A 690 13.23 32.68 -25.24
N VAL A 691 14.31 31.88 -25.38
CA VAL A 691 15.61 32.36 -25.87
C VAL A 691 15.63 32.53 -27.41
N SER A 692 14.90 31.70 -28.17
CA SER A 692 14.82 31.81 -29.64
C SER A 692 13.99 33.01 -30.11
N ARG A 693 13.07 33.51 -29.29
CA ARG A 693 12.32 34.76 -29.57
C ARG A 693 13.16 36.05 -29.52
N PHE A 694 14.44 35.99 -29.12
CA PHE A 694 15.34 37.15 -29.09
C PHE A 694 16.60 37.01 -29.96
N ALA A 695 16.66 36.00 -30.83
CA ALA A 695 17.73 35.85 -31.82
C ALA A 695 17.16 35.81 -33.26
N SER A 696 16.48 36.90 -33.64
CA SER A 696 16.28 37.30 -35.04
C SER A 696 16.25 38.82 -35.12
#